data_AF-A0A4Y3KYS9-F1
#
_entry.id   AF-A0A4Y3KYS9-F1
#
_cell.length_a   1.000
_cell.length_b   1.000
_cell.length_c   1.000
_cell.angle_alpha   90.00
_cell.angle_beta   90.00
_cell.angle_gamma   90.00
#
_symmetry.space_group_name_H-M   'P 1'
#
loop_
_entity.id
_entity.type
_entity.pdbx_description
1 polymer ?
#
loop_
_entity_poly.entity_id
_entity_poly.type
_entity_poly.pdbx_seq_one_letter_code
_entity_poly.pdbx_strand_id
1 'polypeptide(L)'
;MGRFRRGTVAAAVVVPFLLGVLIAYALDDARTGPKSGDRAHAWVERLDEGAASSRESENFVLLWGPRAGGDLAEASEYYRVDPVELLDRLERYYALYVGTVGVTEPVGPIAEDKIAVVLTRTWDDLAYDAWAEGRVEGGLALLEIAPEAARTGAWDVARALAVVLQSVAVAPDGPAPDAGPGTTAPGVRGSSFGEAMASFLATAAEPSDAGDLTSFVRAENLRWSSGRHLDGGWTLLQHVADRDGLATVGRLWREGGTEPDPVAAYARVAGLTQEELGARLAEHALRNVTWDYSTQPDLRRYAAAVDPALTAEPGTAVEAVDATAHHYRVPSALAPAENGYALVRLSPEEGATAVRVRVRGHTEAGPDAAWTAGLVAVDVDGAARYGELAGGTDVTVELTTGPDDAQVYLVVAATPTRAHDFDPAAGYPGSARYPFELRVAGADAWGFEPGFVRPAAPGGGRWHTNGGGWVGEFATVDPGVYVGPQAVVQDWAQVTGSARVEGRAVVDSGAVVGGAAVVRDNAVVRSRAVLGGDVVVGGDAEISWTCSSGVYLRFDRAQTCDGGAGELPAEPALVPFPTADLALDGAPDPSPTPTPTPTPTPTPTPTPTPTPTPTATPRPTPTPSPSGVGLPEPIPAPVAGCTAVLSIVNQWPGGYQALVTVTAGTEPLTSWRVSWAQPSDQSVAEAWGARLRQNGTSTEADSVGWNSALAPGASTTFGFSGSYTGAAPVAPAAACTRSR
;
A
#
# COMPACT_ATOMS: atom_id res chain seq x y z
N MET A 1 -24.54 38.79 -76.59
CA MET A 1 -23.59 39.90 -76.36
C MET A 1 -23.07 39.76 -74.93
N GLY A 2 -21.81 39.52 -74.58
CA GLY A 2 -20.62 39.02 -75.27
C GLY A 2 -19.81 38.27 -74.19
N ARG A 3 -19.22 37.12 -74.54
CA ARG A 3 -18.36 36.29 -73.65
C ARG A 3 -16.97 36.93 -73.55
N PHE A 4 -16.23 36.70 -72.46
CA PHE A 4 -14.89 36.07 -72.54
C PHE A 4 -14.35 35.63 -71.17
N ARG A 5 -13.84 34.39 -71.12
CA ARG A 5 -12.93 33.79 -70.12
C ARG A 5 -11.47 33.99 -70.58
N ARG A 6 -10.53 33.85 -69.64
CA ARG A 6 -9.04 33.65 -69.68
C ARG A 6 -8.35 34.77 -68.90
N GLY A 7 -7.31 34.60 -68.07
CA GLY A 7 -6.47 33.47 -67.67
C GLY A 7 -5.24 34.01 -66.92
N THR A 8 -4.87 33.37 -65.81
CA THR A 8 -3.51 33.00 -65.32
C THR A 8 -2.31 34.00 -65.21
N VAL A 9 -1.78 34.06 -63.96
CA VAL A 9 -0.37 34.00 -63.44
C VAL A 9 0.55 35.25 -63.30
N ALA A 10 1.20 35.29 -62.09
CA ALA A 10 2.49 35.88 -61.66
C ALA A 10 2.57 37.40 -61.35
N ALA A 11 3.33 37.91 -60.38
CA ALA A 11 4.08 37.42 -59.20
C ALA A 11 4.69 38.65 -58.46
N ALA A 12 4.83 38.58 -57.12
CA ALA A 12 5.66 39.38 -56.18
C ALA A 12 5.35 40.90 -56.03
N VAL A 13 5.33 41.54 -54.85
CA VAL A 13 6.32 41.67 -53.74
C VAL A 13 5.54 42.23 -52.51
N VAL A 14 5.39 41.54 -51.36
CA VAL A 14 6.18 41.50 -50.08
C VAL A 14 6.35 42.84 -49.32
N VAL A 15 5.91 42.82 -48.04
CA VAL A 15 6.06 43.79 -46.89
C VAL A 15 5.01 44.93 -46.84
N PRO A 16 4.11 45.01 -45.81
CA PRO A 16 4.46 44.98 -44.37
C PRO A 16 3.52 44.13 -43.49
N PHE A 17 4.06 43.08 -42.86
CA PHE A 17 3.42 42.38 -41.74
C PHE A 17 4.43 41.96 -40.64
N LEU A 18 5.69 42.42 -40.74
CA LEU A 18 6.77 42.00 -39.84
C LEU A 18 7.03 42.95 -38.65
N LEU A 19 6.44 44.15 -38.60
CA LEU A 19 6.71 45.07 -37.49
C LEU A 19 5.86 44.83 -36.24
N GLY A 20 4.69 44.18 -36.36
CA GLY A 20 3.82 43.86 -35.22
C GLY A 20 4.15 42.54 -34.52
N VAL A 21 4.74 41.58 -35.25
CA VAL A 21 5.14 40.26 -34.69
C VAL A 21 6.53 40.33 -34.07
N LEU A 22 7.43 41.19 -34.57
CA LEU A 22 8.76 41.37 -33.97
C LEU A 22 8.73 42.12 -32.62
N ILE A 23 7.70 42.93 -32.33
CA ILE A 23 7.57 43.57 -31.00
C ILE A 23 6.96 42.60 -29.97
N ALA A 24 6.14 41.64 -30.40
CA ALA A 24 5.64 40.57 -29.53
C ALA A 24 6.69 39.47 -29.29
N TYR A 25 7.54 39.15 -30.29
CA TYR A 25 8.65 38.21 -30.12
C TYR A 25 9.90 38.83 -29.46
N ALA A 26 10.10 40.14 -29.53
CA ALA A 26 11.20 40.81 -28.82
C ALA A 26 10.85 41.23 -27.38
N LEU A 27 9.62 40.97 -26.91
CA LEU A 27 9.24 41.08 -25.50
C LEU A 27 9.20 39.72 -24.78
N ASP A 28 9.39 38.63 -25.52
CA ASP A 28 9.58 37.27 -24.99
C ASP A 28 11.06 36.86 -24.96
N ASP A 29 11.92 37.66 -25.59
CA ASP A 29 13.38 37.55 -25.43
C ASP A 29 13.73 38.12 -24.04
N ALA A 30 13.84 37.20 -23.09
CA ALA A 30 14.56 37.32 -21.82
C ALA A 30 13.91 38.14 -20.68
N ARG A 31 12.91 37.56 -20.01
CA ARG A 31 12.83 37.69 -18.54
C ARG A 31 13.87 36.76 -17.90
N THR A 32 15.16 37.10 -18.04
CA THR A 32 16.32 36.30 -17.56
C THR A 32 16.91 36.82 -16.26
N GLY A 33 16.14 37.57 -15.47
CA GLY A 33 16.54 37.94 -14.12
C GLY A 33 16.61 36.70 -13.21
N PRO A 34 17.47 36.68 -12.18
CA PRO A 34 17.42 35.64 -11.16
C PRO A 34 16.04 35.63 -10.49
N LYS A 35 15.56 34.45 -10.10
CA LYS A 35 14.29 34.30 -9.38
C LYS A 35 14.31 35.08 -8.06
N SER A 36 13.18 35.67 -7.67
CA SER A 36 13.05 36.43 -6.42
C SER A 36 12.60 35.56 -5.25
N GLY A 37 13.21 35.77 -4.07
CA GLY A 37 12.76 35.21 -2.79
C GLY A 37 11.73 36.07 -2.05
N ASP A 38 11.40 37.27 -2.56
CA ASP A 38 10.64 38.28 -1.83
C ASP A 38 9.26 37.80 -1.37
N ARG A 39 8.56 37.02 -2.21
CA ARG A 39 7.24 36.50 -1.86
C ARG A 39 7.29 35.44 -0.76
N ALA A 40 8.35 34.64 -0.73
CA ALA A 40 8.55 33.66 0.33
C ALA A 40 8.82 34.37 1.68
N HIS A 41 9.68 35.40 1.66
CA HIS A 41 9.91 36.26 2.81
C HIS A 41 8.64 36.93 3.31
N ALA A 42 7.87 37.56 2.40
CA ALA A 42 6.60 38.19 2.74
C ALA A 42 5.54 37.18 3.25
N TRP A 43 5.57 35.93 2.78
CA TRP A 43 4.67 34.88 3.28
C TRP A 43 4.98 34.55 4.74
N VAL A 44 6.25 34.34 5.09
CA VAL A 44 6.68 34.01 6.47
C VAL A 44 6.47 35.19 7.43
N GLU A 45 6.65 36.43 6.98
CA GLU A 45 6.40 37.64 7.79
C GLU A 45 4.95 37.74 8.30
N ARG A 46 3.99 37.08 7.63
CA ARG A 46 2.59 37.02 8.07
C ARG A 46 2.32 36.05 9.22
N LEU A 47 3.27 35.17 9.54
CA LEU A 47 3.09 34.19 10.62
C LEU A 47 3.11 34.82 12.03
N ASP A 48 3.39 36.12 12.17
CA ASP A 48 3.35 36.89 13.43
C ASP A 48 4.22 36.28 14.58
N GLU A 49 5.20 35.46 14.21
CA GLU A 49 6.02 34.61 15.12
C GLU A 49 7.52 34.96 15.11
N GLY A 50 7.92 36.07 14.47
CA GLY A 50 9.29 36.63 14.51
C GLY A 50 10.05 36.56 13.19
N ALA A 51 11.19 37.27 13.13
CA ALA A 51 11.99 37.38 11.91
C ALA A 51 12.61 36.03 11.51
N ALA A 52 12.44 35.66 10.23
CA ALA A 52 13.03 34.47 9.65
C ALA A 52 14.51 34.71 9.31
N SER A 53 15.35 33.72 9.61
CA SER A 53 16.64 33.59 8.93
C SER A 53 16.45 32.84 7.63
N SER A 54 17.29 33.12 6.63
CA SER A 54 17.16 32.47 5.33
C SER A 54 18.49 32.13 4.67
N ARG A 55 18.42 31.19 3.73
CA ARG A 55 19.49 30.84 2.80
C ARG A 55 18.86 30.50 1.46
N GLU A 56 19.52 30.88 0.37
CA GLU A 56 18.96 30.70 -0.97
C GLU A 56 19.89 29.91 -1.89
N SER A 57 19.29 29.23 -2.85
CA SER A 57 19.91 28.65 -4.04
C SER A 57 19.30 29.29 -5.31
N GLU A 58 19.45 28.70 -6.48
CA GLU A 58 18.91 29.25 -7.73
C GLU A 58 17.37 29.26 -7.74
N ASN A 59 16.76 28.15 -7.36
CA ASN A 59 15.33 27.90 -7.41
C ASN A 59 14.63 27.94 -6.05
N PHE A 60 15.37 27.95 -4.94
CA PHE A 60 14.80 27.80 -3.60
C PHE A 60 15.25 28.89 -2.61
N VAL A 61 14.39 29.16 -1.65
CA VAL A 61 14.68 29.95 -0.46
C VAL A 61 14.29 29.17 0.78
N LEU A 62 15.30 28.73 1.54
CA LEU A 62 15.16 28.07 2.82
C LEU A 62 14.95 29.11 3.92
N LEU A 63 13.90 28.93 4.71
CA LEU A 63 13.45 29.84 5.77
C LEU A 63 13.31 29.07 7.08
N TRP A 64 13.84 29.64 8.16
CA TRP A 64 13.70 29.09 9.50
C TRP A 64 13.53 30.18 10.56
N GLY A 65 12.85 29.81 11.63
CA GLY A 65 12.50 30.67 12.74
C GLY A 65 13.62 30.81 13.77
N PRO A 66 13.43 31.77 14.71
CA PRO A 66 14.48 32.21 15.61
C PRO A 66 14.96 31.12 16.59
N ARG A 67 14.18 30.05 16.82
CA ARG A 67 14.56 28.99 17.77
C ARG A 67 15.76 28.17 17.31
N ALA A 68 15.97 28.08 15.99
CA ALA A 68 17.15 27.44 15.43
C ALA A 68 18.38 28.36 15.41
N GLY A 69 18.24 29.63 15.79
CA GLY A 69 19.32 30.63 15.72
C GLY A 69 19.57 31.12 14.30
N GLY A 70 20.65 31.89 14.11
CA GLY A 70 21.02 32.46 12.81
C GLY A 70 21.76 31.50 11.88
N ASP A 71 22.21 30.35 12.38
CA ASP A 71 22.91 29.32 11.60
C ASP A 71 22.39 27.92 11.98
N LEU A 72 21.75 27.25 11.03
CA LEU A 72 21.20 25.90 11.20
C LEU A 72 22.28 24.85 11.49
N ALA A 73 23.51 25.04 11.02
CA ALA A 73 24.60 24.12 11.28
C ALA A 73 25.05 24.17 12.76
N GLU A 74 24.93 25.35 13.38
CA GLU A 74 25.28 25.58 14.79
C GLU A 74 24.10 25.41 15.75
N ALA A 75 22.89 25.16 15.23
CA ALA A 75 21.69 25.00 16.02
C ALA A 75 21.81 23.81 17.01
N SER A 76 20.93 23.82 18.02
CA SER A 76 20.74 22.65 18.89
C SER A 76 20.42 21.42 18.05
N GLU A 77 20.79 20.24 18.53
CA GLU A 77 20.61 18.96 17.81
C GLU A 77 19.21 18.79 17.21
N TYR A 78 18.18 19.26 17.92
CA TYR A 78 16.80 19.22 17.48
C TYR A 78 16.56 19.94 16.13
N TYR A 79 17.13 21.14 15.95
CA TYR A 79 16.94 21.98 14.77
C TYR A 79 18.07 21.88 13.75
N ARG A 80 19.15 21.15 14.07
CA ARG A 80 20.37 21.14 13.25
C ARG A 80 20.09 20.53 11.88
N VAL A 81 20.29 21.30 10.83
CA VAL A 81 20.18 20.87 9.44
C VAL A 81 21.41 21.42 8.72
N ASP A 82 21.95 20.70 7.74
CA ASP A 82 22.93 21.28 6.81
C ASP A 82 22.15 22.03 5.71
N PRO A 83 22.11 23.37 5.76
CA PRO A 83 21.28 24.13 4.82
C PRO A 83 21.86 24.14 3.41
N VAL A 84 23.16 23.88 3.23
CA VAL A 84 23.79 23.80 1.90
C VAL A 84 23.43 22.48 1.26
N GLU A 85 23.61 21.40 1.99
CA GLU A 85 23.32 20.06 1.49
C GLU A 85 21.84 19.91 1.12
N LEU A 86 20.93 20.40 1.96
CA LEU A 86 19.48 20.40 1.67
C LEU A 86 19.14 21.17 0.39
N LEU A 87 19.69 22.38 0.22
CA LEU A 87 19.44 23.19 -0.97
C LEU A 87 20.04 22.54 -2.23
N ASP A 88 21.27 22.03 -2.15
CA ASP A 88 21.90 21.31 -3.26
C ASP A 88 21.09 20.07 -3.66
N ARG A 89 20.48 19.40 -2.68
CA ARG A 89 19.59 18.25 -2.90
C ARG A 89 18.31 18.66 -3.63
N LEU A 90 17.64 19.71 -3.17
CA LEU A 90 16.44 20.26 -3.82
C LEU A 90 16.71 20.73 -5.25
N GLU A 91 17.87 21.33 -5.52
CA GLU A 91 18.26 21.72 -6.89
C GLU A 91 18.44 20.50 -7.81
N ARG A 92 19.01 19.39 -7.32
CA ARG A 92 19.10 18.14 -8.09
C ARG A 92 17.70 17.59 -8.41
N TYR A 93 16.79 17.60 -7.44
CA TYR A 93 15.42 17.16 -7.66
C TYR A 93 14.70 18.04 -8.68
N TYR A 94 14.82 19.37 -8.56
CA TYR A 94 14.25 20.31 -9.50
C TYR A 94 14.78 20.08 -10.93
N ALA A 95 16.09 19.88 -11.08
CA ALA A 95 16.71 19.59 -12.38
C ALA A 95 16.20 18.26 -12.99
N LEU A 96 15.97 17.23 -12.17
CA LEU A 96 15.35 15.99 -12.62
C LEU A 96 13.90 16.23 -13.05
N TYR A 97 13.09 16.84 -12.18
CA TYR A 97 11.64 16.95 -12.36
C TYR A 97 11.26 17.91 -13.49
N VAL A 98 11.89 19.10 -13.53
CA VAL A 98 11.62 20.14 -14.54
C VAL A 98 12.49 19.95 -15.78
N GLY A 99 13.78 19.63 -15.61
CA GLY A 99 14.73 19.58 -16.71
C GLY A 99 14.74 18.26 -17.49
N THR A 100 14.57 17.12 -16.80
CA THR A 100 14.73 15.79 -17.42
C THR A 100 13.39 15.10 -17.67
N VAL A 101 12.54 14.98 -16.65
CA VAL A 101 11.21 14.40 -16.77
C VAL A 101 10.26 15.41 -17.43
N GLY A 102 10.40 16.68 -17.06
CA GLY A 102 9.59 17.78 -17.61
C GLY A 102 8.20 17.89 -16.99
N VAL A 103 7.98 17.47 -15.74
CA VAL A 103 6.64 17.46 -15.10
C VAL A 103 5.90 18.79 -15.23
N THR A 104 6.64 19.91 -15.17
CA THR A 104 6.16 21.24 -15.49
C THR A 104 7.26 22.01 -16.25
N GLU A 105 6.87 23.05 -16.98
CA GLU A 105 7.78 24.12 -17.37
C GLU A 105 7.90 25.15 -16.22
N PRO A 106 8.93 26.03 -16.21
CA PRO A 106 9.03 27.14 -15.25
C PRO A 106 7.93 28.20 -15.47
N VAL A 107 6.71 27.90 -15.04
CA VAL A 107 5.51 28.74 -15.21
C VAL A 107 4.90 29.12 -13.86
N GLY A 108 3.99 30.11 -13.87
CA GLY A 108 3.29 30.54 -12.67
C GLY A 108 4.24 30.92 -11.52
N PRO A 109 4.06 30.39 -10.30
CA PRO A 109 4.83 30.79 -9.12
C PRO A 109 6.29 30.34 -9.13
N ILE A 110 6.72 29.56 -10.12
CA ILE A 110 8.14 29.15 -10.25
C ILE A 110 8.80 29.72 -11.49
N ALA A 111 8.10 30.57 -12.26
CA ALA A 111 8.68 31.28 -13.39
C ALA A 111 9.66 32.35 -12.90
N GLU A 112 9.21 33.18 -11.95
CA GLU A 112 9.93 34.36 -11.48
C GLU A 112 10.24 34.32 -9.98
N ASP A 113 9.50 33.53 -9.20
CA ASP A 113 9.73 33.39 -7.76
C ASP A 113 10.49 32.09 -7.44
N LYS A 114 11.26 32.12 -6.35
CA LYS A 114 11.86 30.93 -5.75
C LYS A 114 10.80 30.15 -4.99
N ILE A 115 10.94 28.83 -4.99
CA ILE A 115 10.12 27.94 -4.16
C ILE A 115 10.52 28.17 -2.69
N ALA A 116 9.54 28.49 -1.86
CA ALA A 116 9.73 28.67 -0.43
C ALA A 116 9.91 27.30 0.23
N VAL A 117 10.97 27.14 1.02
CA VAL A 117 11.22 25.95 1.84
C VAL A 117 11.20 26.38 3.29
N VAL A 118 10.20 25.96 4.06
CA VAL A 118 9.97 26.43 5.43
C VAL A 118 10.23 25.29 6.41
N LEU A 119 11.15 25.50 7.35
CA LEU A 119 11.43 24.53 8.42
C LEU A 119 10.42 24.68 9.57
N THR A 120 9.30 23.95 9.50
CA THR A 120 8.03 24.20 10.23
C THR A 120 8.01 23.94 11.73
N ARG A 121 9.16 23.72 12.38
CA ARG A 121 9.28 23.58 13.86
C ARG A 121 10.21 24.58 14.50
N THR A 122 10.74 25.50 13.70
CA THR A 122 11.74 26.47 14.15
C THR A 122 11.10 27.76 14.71
N TRP A 123 9.77 27.84 14.70
CA TRP A 123 8.96 28.91 15.31
C TRP A 123 8.20 28.46 16.57
N ASP A 124 7.75 27.20 16.66
CA ASP A 124 6.93 26.69 17.77
C ASP A 124 7.60 25.59 18.63
N ASP A 125 6.87 25.09 19.65
CA ASP A 125 7.27 24.03 20.60
C ASP A 125 6.73 22.64 20.21
N LEU A 126 6.33 22.42 18.95
CA LEU A 126 5.79 21.13 18.54
C LEU A 126 6.87 20.04 18.48
N ALA A 127 6.45 18.80 18.76
CA ALA A 127 7.30 17.63 18.97
C ALA A 127 8.15 17.23 17.74
N TYR A 128 9.11 16.34 17.96
CA TYR A 128 9.98 15.80 16.91
C TYR A 128 9.17 14.97 15.90
N ASP A 129 9.18 15.36 14.62
CA ASP A 129 8.64 14.55 13.52
C ASP A 129 9.46 14.69 12.24
N ALA A 130 9.33 13.70 11.36
CA ALA A 130 9.98 13.62 10.05
C ALA A 130 8.93 13.85 8.95
N TRP A 131 8.33 15.03 8.96
CA TRP A 131 7.22 15.38 8.08
C TRP A 131 7.67 16.34 6.95
N ALA A 132 7.13 16.14 5.74
CA ALA A 132 7.33 17.01 4.59
C ALA A 132 6.02 17.13 3.78
N GLU A 133 5.64 18.34 3.39
CA GLU A 133 4.46 18.60 2.57
C GLU A 133 4.74 19.71 1.55
N GLY A 134 4.22 19.53 0.33
CA GLY A 134 4.32 20.50 -0.74
C GLY A 134 2.94 20.99 -1.16
N ARG A 135 2.78 22.30 -1.35
CA ARG A 135 1.56 22.91 -1.89
C ARG A 135 1.83 24.19 -2.67
N VAL A 136 0.80 24.68 -3.36
CA VAL A 136 0.79 26.05 -3.92
C VAL A 136 -0.27 26.86 -3.19
N GLU A 137 0.15 27.92 -2.51
CA GLU A 137 -0.71 28.72 -1.65
C GLU A 137 -0.59 30.20 -2.00
N GLY A 138 -1.71 30.86 -2.32
CA GLY A 138 -1.70 32.30 -2.65
C GLY A 138 -0.75 32.65 -3.82
N GLY A 139 -0.56 31.72 -4.75
CA GLY A 139 0.37 31.84 -5.87
C GLY A 139 1.85 31.77 -5.45
N LEU A 140 2.18 31.18 -4.31
CA LEU A 140 3.54 30.83 -3.90
C LEU A 140 3.69 29.30 -3.91
N ALA A 141 4.77 28.81 -4.50
CA ALA A 141 5.17 27.41 -4.37
C ALA A 141 5.86 27.21 -3.02
N LEU A 142 5.31 26.32 -2.19
CA LEU A 142 5.69 26.17 -0.80
C LEU A 142 5.97 24.70 -0.47
N LEU A 143 7.12 24.46 0.13
CA LEU A 143 7.56 23.21 0.69
C LEU A 143 7.75 23.40 2.20
N GLU A 144 6.95 22.74 2.99
CA GLU A 144 7.02 22.76 4.44
C GLU A 144 7.65 21.46 4.93
N ILE A 145 8.71 21.56 5.73
CA ILE A 145 9.51 20.41 6.15
C ILE A 145 9.88 20.52 7.63
N ALA A 146 9.81 19.41 8.34
CA ALA A 146 10.34 19.31 9.69
C ALA A 146 11.88 19.16 9.65
N PRO A 147 12.61 19.61 10.69
CA PRO A 147 14.07 19.46 10.74
C PRO A 147 14.57 18.02 10.60
N GLU A 148 13.81 17.02 11.06
CA GLU A 148 14.21 15.62 10.88
C GLU A 148 14.02 15.15 9.43
N ALA A 149 12.94 15.51 8.75
CA ALA A 149 12.75 15.20 7.34
C ALA A 149 13.88 15.79 6.48
N ALA A 150 14.33 17.00 6.80
CA ALA A 150 15.45 17.64 6.14
C ALA A 150 16.77 16.86 6.29
N ARG A 151 16.96 16.12 7.39
CA ARG A 151 18.16 15.32 7.64
C ARG A 151 18.06 13.92 7.02
N THR A 152 16.98 13.20 7.32
CA THR A 152 16.86 11.76 7.07
C THR A 152 15.75 11.41 6.09
N GLY A 153 14.70 12.23 5.97
CA GLY A 153 13.56 12.03 5.08
C GLY A 153 13.79 12.51 3.63
N ALA A 154 14.89 12.07 3.01
CA ALA A 154 15.25 12.50 1.65
C ALA A 154 14.13 12.25 0.63
N TRP A 155 13.57 11.04 0.66
CA TRP A 155 12.52 10.62 -0.25
C TRP A 155 11.22 11.41 -0.02
N ASP A 156 10.81 11.65 1.23
CA ASP A 156 9.63 12.46 1.55
C ASP A 156 9.77 13.91 1.08
N VAL A 157 10.95 14.50 1.23
CA VAL A 157 11.25 15.84 0.70
C VAL A 157 11.19 15.85 -0.83
N ALA A 158 11.74 14.81 -1.48
CA ALA A 158 11.68 14.66 -2.93
C ALA A 158 10.24 14.52 -3.44
N ARG A 159 9.41 13.77 -2.73
CA ARG A 159 7.98 13.57 -3.01
C ARG A 159 7.17 14.85 -2.82
N ALA A 160 7.41 15.56 -1.72
CA ALA A 160 6.73 16.82 -1.43
C ALA A 160 7.05 17.89 -2.51
N LEU A 161 8.30 17.98 -2.97
CA LEU A 161 8.65 18.84 -4.10
C LEU A 161 7.95 18.41 -5.39
N ALA A 162 7.84 17.11 -5.65
CA ALA A 162 7.10 16.60 -6.81
C ALA A 162 5.63 17.08 -6.79
N VAL A 163 4.96 17.02 -5.63
CA VAL A 163 3.58 17.53 -5.44
C VAL A 163 3.47 19.02 -5.74
N VAL A 164 4.44 19.84 -5.32
CA VAL A 164 4.48 21.28 -5.65
C VAL A 164 4.52 21.48 -7.18
N LEU A 165 5.47 20.83 -7.86
CA LEU A 165 5.67 21.01 -9.29
C LEU A 165 4.50 20.45 -10.11
N GLN A 166 3.92 19.33 -9.64
CA GLN A 166 2.69 18.78 -10.18
C GLN A 166 1.54 19.79 -10.10
N SER A 167 1.37 20.45 -8.96
CA SER A 167 0.36 21.50 -8.73
C SER A 167 0.54 22.68 -9.68
N VAL A 168 1.78 23.16 -9.82
CA VAL A 168 2.14 24.25 -10.73
C VAL A 168 1.75 23.92 -12.17
N ALA A 169 2.00 22.69 -12.63
CA ALA A 169 1.65 22.25 -13.98
C ALA A 169 0.14 22.27 -14.26
N VAL A 170 -0.69 22.22 -13.21
CA VAL A 170 -2.16 22.16 -13.30
C VAL A 170 -2.79 23.54 -13.21
N ALA A 171 -2.33 24.34 -12.25
CA ALA A 171 -2.94 25.60 -11.88
C ALA A 171 -1.86 26.66 -11.60
N PRO A 172 -1.16 27.16 -12.63
CA PRO A 172 -0.08 28.14 -12.46
C PRO A 172 -0.57 29.48 -11.91
N ASP A 173 -1.84 29.83 -12.12
CA ASP A 173 -2.42 31.16 -11.81
C ASP A 173 -3.56 31.13 -10.77
N GLY A 174 -3.89 29.97 -10.20
CA GLY A 174 -5.05 29.78 -9.32
C GLY A 174 -4.69 29.13 -7.98
N PRO A 175 -5.64 29.02 -7.03
CA PRO A 175 -5.49 28.01 -6.00
C PRO A 175 -5.35 26.68 -6.74
N ALA A 176 -4.23 25.99 -6.56
CA ALA A 176 -4.15 24.61 -7.03
C ALA A 176 -5.37 23.88 -6.47
N PRO A 177 -6.11 23.10 -7.27
CA PRO A 177 -7.01 22.12 -6.65
C PRO A 177 -6.08 21.33 -5.73
N ASP A 178 -6.31 21.35 -4.42
CA ASP A 178 -5.39 20.83 -3.40
C ASP A 178 -4.72 19.54 -3.90
N ALA A 179 -3.53 19.62 -4.50
CA ALA A 179 -2.80 18.42 -4.90
C ALA A 179 -2.23 17.72 -3.66
N GLY A 180 -2.59 18.21 -2.47
CA GLY A 180 -2.57 17.44 -1.26
C GLY A 180 -3.45 16.20 -1.35
N PRO A 181 -3.29 15.29 -0.40
CA PRO A 181 -4.06 14.07 -0.32
C PRO A 181 -5.57 14.38 -0.27
N GLY A 182 -6.30 14.16 -1.38
CA GLY A 182 -7.77 14.19 -1.36
C GLY A 182 -8.53 14.93 -2.47
N THR A 183 -7.92 15.46 -3.54
CA THR A 183 -8.75 16.01 -4.63
C THR A 183 -9.41 14.94 -5.48
N THR A 184 -10.74 15.00 -5.54
CA THR A 184 -11.59 14.44 -6.61
C THR A 184 -11.68 15.42 -7.79
N ALA A 185 -10.55 16.02 -8.20
CA ALA A 185 -10.55 16.85 -9.39
C ALA A 185 -10.89 15.96 -10.60
N PRO A 186 -11.88 16.32 -11.45
CA PRO A 186 -12.22 15.51 -12.62
C PRO A 186 -11.01 15.35 -13.55
N GLY A 187 -10.67 14.12 -13.95
CA GLY A 187 -9.63 13.80 -14.94
C GLY A 187 -8.42 13.01 -14.40
N VAL A 188 -7.42 12.79 -15.26
CA VAL A 188 -6.21 11.97 -15.05
C VAL A 188 -5.45 12.35 -13.81
N ARG A 189 -5.53 13.63 -13.42
CA ARG A 189 -4.77 14.21 -12.32
C ARG A 189 -5.42 14.01 -10.94
N GLY A 190 -6.42 13.13 -10.86
CA GLY A 190 -7.03 12.68 -9.60
C GLY A 190 -6.04 11.95 -8.70
N SER A 191 -6.45 11.72 -7.44
CA SER A 191 -5.56 11.29 -6.35
C SER A 191 -4.66 10.09 -6.66
N SER A 192 -5.16 8.98 -7.23
CA SER A 192 -4.32 7.77 -7.46
C SER A 192 -3.14 8.02 -8.40
N PHE A 193 -3.35 8.72 -9.52
CA PHE A 193 -2.29 9.03 -10.47
C PHE A 193 -1.34 10.11 -9.93
N GLY A 194 -1.89 11.09 -9.19
CA GLY A 194 -1.11 12.11 -8.50
C GLY A 194 -0.09 11.52 -7.54
N GLU A 195 -0.54 10.61 -6.66
CA GLU A 195 0.30 9.92 -5.67
C GLU A 195 1.31 8.99 -6.37
N ALA A 196 0.87 8.20 -7.36
CA ALA A 196 1.78 7.34 -8.14
C ALA A 196 2.88 8.14 -8.86
N MET A 197 2.54 9.31 -9.43
CA MET A 197 3.50 10.19 -10.09
C MET A 197 4.47 10.84 -9.08
N ALA A 198 3.97 11.33 -7.94
CA ALA A 198 4.82 11.89 -6.90
C ALA A 198 5.81 10.84 -6.38
N SER A 199 5.33 9.62 -6.14
CA SER A 199 6.12 8.49 -5.67
C SER A 199 7.10 7.97 -6.73
N PHE A 200 6.74 7.98 -8.02
CA PHE A 200 7.67 7.70 -9.11
C PHE A 200 8.82 8.71 -9.14
N LEU A 201 8.50 10.01 -9.07
CA LEU A 201 9.48 11.10 -9.11
C LEU A 201 10.42 11.02 -7.91
N ALA A 202 9.87 10.82 -6.70
CA ALA A 202 10.65 10.66 -5.48
C ALA A 202 11.59 9.44 -5.56
N THR A 203 11.10 8.30 -6.04
CA THR A 203 11.91 7.08 -6.21
C THR A 203 13.01 7.27 -7.27
N ALA A 204 12.72 8.01 -8.35
CA ALA A 204 13.72 8.35 -9.36
C ALA A 204 14.79 9.33 -8.83
N ALA A 205 14.41 10.22 -7.91
CA ALA A 205 15.31 11.19 -7.28
C ALA A 205 16.16 10.58 -6.16
N GLU A 206 15.56 9.66 -5.39
CA GLU A 206 16.14 9.00 -4.22
C GLU A 206 15.97 7.46 -4.32
N PRO A 207 16.78 6.77 -5.15
CA PRO A 207 16.63 5.32 -5.37
C PRO A 207 16.83 4.45 -4.13
N SER A 208 17.44 5.02 -3.08
CA SER A 208 17.63 4.35 -1.78
C SER A 208 16.37 4.26 -0.92
N ASP A 209 15.25 4.84 -1.38
CA ASP A 209 13.90 4.56 -0.88
C ASP A 209 12.87 4.47 -2.03
N ALA A 210 11.66 3.97 -1.78
CA ALA A 210 10.60 3.93 -2.78
C ALA A 210 9.18 4.02 -2.18
N GLY A 211 8.21 4.34 -3.03
CA GLY A 211 6.80 4.35 -2.64
C GLY A 211 6.31 2.96 -2.22
N ASP A 212 5.50 2.91 -1.16
CA ASP A 212 4.99 1.67 -0.56
C ASP A 212 4.19 0.82 -1.57
N LEU A 213 4.64 -0.42 -1.78
CA LEU A 213 4.02 -1.40 -2.67
C LEU A 213 2.92 -2.23 -2.01
N THR A 214 2.75 -2.13 -0.69
CA THR A 214 1.82 -2.96 0.11
C THR A 214 0.40 -2.90 -0.45
N SER A 215 -0.10 -1.70 -0.73
CA SER A 215 -1.46 -1.53 -1.23
C SER A 215 -1.61 -2.00 -2.69
N PHE A 216 -0.55 -1.85 -3.51
CA PHE A 216 -0.54 -2.30 -4.89
C PHE A 216 -0.53 -3.84 -5.01
N VAL A 217 0.39 -4.53 -4.32
CA VAL A 217 0.51 -6.00 -4.37
C VAL A 217 -0.78 -6.71 -4.00
N ARG A 218 -1.51 -6.17 -3.01
CA ARG A 218 -2.83 -6.71 -2.64
C ARG A 218 -3.86 -6.57 -3.74
N ALA A 219 -3.84 -5.44 -4.44
CA ALA A 219 -4.92 -4.98 -5.29
C ALA A 219 -4.60 -5.05 -6.79
N GLU A 220 -3.52 -5.69 -7.21
CA GLU A 220 -3.03 -5.74 -8.60
C GLU A 220 -4.07 -6.25 -9.63
N ASN A 221 -5.09 -6.99 -9.18
CA ASN A 221 -6.20 -7.44 -10.01
C ASN A 221 -7.26 -6.35 -10.26
N LEU A 222 -7.17 -5.21 -9.60
CA LEU A 222 -8.02 -4.06 -9.84
C LEU A 222 -7.52 -3.26 -11.04
N ARG A 223 -8.38 -2.38 -11.57
CA ARG A 223 -7.96 -1.40 -12.57
C ARG A 223 -6.83 -0.56 -11.97
N TRP A 224 -5.79 -0.30 -12.77
CA TRP A 224 -4.62 0.48 -12.32
C TRP A 224 -5.01 1.83 -11.69
N SER A 225 -6.08 2.45 -12.21
CA SER A 225 -6.61 3.74 -11.77
C SER A 225 -7.41 3.66 -10.45
N SER A 226 -7.52 2.49 -9.83
CA SER A 226 -8.19 2.30 -8.54
C SER A 226 -7.50 3.13 -7.45
N GLY A 227 -8.31 3.72 -6.56
CA GLY A 227 -7.85 4.42 -5.35
C GLY A 227 -6.98 3.57 -4.43
N ARG A 228 -7.05 2.25 -4.56
CA ARG A 228 -6.29 1.26 -3.78
C ARG A 228 -4.80 1.26 -4.03
N HIS A 229 -4.34 1.69 -5.21
CA HIS A 229 -2.92 1.54 -5.54
C HIS A 229 -2.06 2.56 -4.82
N LEU A 230 -2.61 3.74 -4.50
CA LEU A 230 -1.93 4.84 -3.80
C LEU A 230 -0.51 5.05 -4.37
N ASP A 231 0.50 5.10 -3.50
CA ASP A 231 1.89 5.26 -3.89
C ASP A 231 2.35 4.16 -4.84
N GLY A 232 2.03 2.90 -4.55
CA GLY A 232 2.49 1.72 -5.29
C GLY A 232 2.10 1.66 -6.77
N GLY A 233 1.19 2.53 -7.25
CA GLY A 233 0.92 2.69 -8.67
C GLY A 233 2.15 3.14 -9.48
N TRP A 234 3.17 3.69 -8.83
CA TRP A 234 4.38 4.23 -9.48
C TRP A 234 5.10 3.23 -10.40
N THR A 235 4.92 1.92 -10.22
CA THR A 235 5.57 0.86 -11.03
C THR A 235 5.18 0.89 -12.51
N LEU A 236 3.95 1.30 -12.85
CA LEU A 236 3.57 1.47 -14.25
C LEU A 236 4.33 2.65 -14.87
N LEU A 237 4.52 3.73 -14.12
CA LEU A 237 5.29 4.89 -14.59
C LEU A 237 6.77 4.53 -14.77
N GLN A 238 7.32 3.66 -13.92
CA GLN A 238 8.64 3.08 -14.13
C GLN A 238 8.71 2.26 -15.41
N HIS A 239 7.70 1.42 -15.69
CA HIS A 239 7.64 0.68 -16.95
C HIS A 239 7.59 1.61 -18.17
N VAL A 240 6.77 2.67 -18.11
CA VAL A 240 6.70 3.70 -19.16
C VAL A 240 8.05 4.40 -19.31
N ALA A 241 8.73 4.74 -18.22
CA ALA A 241 10.05 5.36 -18.25
C ALA A 241 11.10 4.46 -18.92
N ASP A 242 11.15 3.18 -18.55
CA ASP A 242 12.09 2.21 -19.09
C ASP A 242 11.86 1.96 -20.58
N ARG A 243 10.60 1.98 -21.01
CA ARG A 243 10.21 1.60 -22.36
C ARG A 243 10.10 2.77 -23.34
N ASP A 244 9.45 3.85 -22.91
CA ASP A 244 9.10 5.01 -23.73
C ASP A 244 9.81 6.30 -23.30
N GLY A 245 10.65 6.23 -22.25
CA GLY A 245 11.49 7.32 -21.77
C GLY A 245 10.81 8.24 -20.75
N LEU A 246 11.63 8.86 -19.89
CA LEU A 246 11.20 9.80 -18.84
C LEU A 246 10.36 10.98 -19.37
N ALA A 247 10.66 11.47 -20.57
CA ALA A 247 9.90 12.55 -21.20
C ALA A 247 8.44 12.16 -21.46
N THR A 248 8.16 10.88 -21.76
CA THR A 248 6.79 10.37 -21.94
C THR A 248 6.04 10.43 -20.61
N VAL A 249 6.68 10.06 -19.49
CA VAL A 249 6.07 10.17 -18.15
C VAL A 249 5.69 11.61 -17.82
N GLY A 250 6.59 12.58 -18.04
CA GLY A 250 6.25 13.99 -17.83
C GLY A 250 5.10 14.47 -18.72
N ARG A 251 5.05 14.01 -19.98
CA ARG A 251 3.93 14.30 -20.88
C ARG A 251 2.62 13.70 -20.41
N LEU A 252 2.61 12.51 -19.80
CA LEU A 252 1.39 11.97 -19.19
C LEU A 252 0.80 12.94 -18.17
N TRP A 253 1.65 13.54 -17.34
CA TRP A 253 1.21 14.56 -16.39
C TRP A 253 0.69 15.81 -17.11
N ARG A 254 1.49 16.41 -17.99
CA ARG A 254 1.17 17.71 -18.63
C ARG A 254 0.02 17.63 -19.63
N GLU A 255 -0.03 16.57 -20.43
CA GLU A 255 -0.98 16.37 -21.53
C GLU A 255 -2.18 15.52 -21.14
N GLY A 256 -2.19 14.89 -19.96
CA GLY A 256 -3.30 14.04 -19.48
C GLY A 256 -4.64 14.78 -19.34
N GLY A 257 -4.60 16.06 -18.94
CA GLY A 257 -5.77 16.96 -18.99
C GLY A 257 -7.01 16.42 -18.25
N THR A 258 -8.16 16.48 -18.92
CA THR A 258 -9.49 16.06 -18.40
C THR A 258 -9.85 14.62 -18.70
N GLU A 259 -8.93 13.84 -19.27
CA GLU A 259 -9.20 12.44 -19.61
C GLU A 259 -9.50 11.65 -18.32
N PRO A 260 -10.57 10.84 -18.25
CA PRO A 260 -10.99 10.26 -16.97
C PRO A 260 -10.03 9.18 -16.45
N ASP A 261 -9.23 8.58 -17.33
CA ASP A 261 -8.36 7.46 -17.00
C ASP A 261 -6.89 7.72 -17.40
N PRO A 262 -5.92 7.64 -16.47
CA PRO A 262 -4.48 7.71 -16.78
C PRO A 262 -4.00 6.67 -17.80
N VAL A 263 -4.60 5.47 -17.84
CA VAL A 263 -4.21 4.44 -18.80
C VAL A 263 -4.62 4.82 -20.23
N ALA A 264 -5.79 5.44 -20.38
CA ALA A 264 -6.22 5.99 -21.67
C ALA A 264 -5.31 7.15 -22.11
N ALA A 265 -4.92 8.02 -21.16
CA ALA A 265 -3.97 9.09 -21.44
C ALA A 265 -2.61 8.56 -21.87
N TYR A 266 -2.16 7.44 -21.31
CA TYR A 266 -0.96 6.76 -21.77
C TYR A 266 -1.07 6.30 -23.22
N ALA A 267 -2.16 5.63 -23.58
CA ALA A 267 -2.38 5.23 -24.97
C ALA A 267 -2.30 6.42 -25.93
N ARG A 268 -2.96 7.53 -25.60
CA ARG A 268 -2.95 8.75 -26.42
C ARG A 268 -1.57 9.41 -26.50
N VAL A 269 -0.90 9.61 -25.37
CA VAL A 269 0.41 10.28 -25.28
C VAL A 269 1.50 9.47 -25.97
N ALA A 270 1.49 8.15 -25.82
CA ALA A 270 2.44 7.26 -26.49
C ALA A 270 2.02 6.89 -27.93
N GLY A 271 0.82 7.29 -28.37
CA GLY A 271 0.32 7.00 -29.72
C GLY A 271 0.01 5.52 -29.97
N LEU A 272 -0.40 4.80 -28.92
CA LEU A 272 -0.68 3.38 -28.94
C LEU A 272 -2.11 3.12 -29.44
N THR A 273 -2.25 2.07 -30.24
CA THR A 273 -3.54 1.40 -30.44
C THR A 273 -3.96 0.68 -29.15
N GLN A 274 -5.24 0.32 -29.04
CA GLN A 274 -5.73 -0.43 -27.87
C GLN A 274 -5.05 -1.80 -27.71
N GLU A 275 -4.73 -2.47 -28.82
CA GLU A 275 -4.00 -3.73 -28.81
C GLU A 275 -2.57 -3.54 -28.28
N GLU A 276 -1.86 -2.52 -28.76
CA GLU A 276 -0.53 -2.19 -28.26
C GLU A 276 -0.55 -1.80 -26.79
N LEU A 277 -1.55 -1.02 -26.34
CA LEU A 277 -1.76 -0.68 -24.93
C LEU A 277 -1.94 -1.94 -24.07
N GLY A 278 -2.80 -2.88 -24.51
CA GLY A 278 -3.01 -4.15 -23.82
C GLY A 278 -1.71 -4.95 -23.67
N ALA A 279 -0.89 -5.01 -24.73
CA ALA A 279 0.42 -5.64 -24.68
C ALA A 279 1.39 -4.91 -23.72
N ARG A 280 1.37 -3.57 -23.65
CA ARG A 280 2.19 -2.80 -22.68
C ARG A 280 1.80 -3.11 -21.24
N LEU A 281 0.51 -3.17 -20.95
CA LEU A 281 0.00 -3.47 -19.60
C LEU A 281 0.33 -4.92 -19.19
N ALA A 282 0.21 -5.88 -20.11
CA ALA A 282 0.60 -7.26 -19.85
C ALA A 282 2.11 -7.41 -19.65
N GLU A 283 2.94 -6.63 -20.36
CA GLU A 283 4.39 -6.61 -20.11
C GLU A 283 4.75 -5.99 -18.76
N HIS A 284 4.08 -4.89 -18.38
CA HIS A 284 4.22 -4.32 -17.02
C HIS A 284 3.89 -5.37 -15.96
N ALA A 285 2.80 -6.11 -16.13
CA ALA A 285 2.40 -7.20 -15.24
C ALA A 285 3.42 -8.36 -15.20
N LEU A 286 3.99 -8.74 -16.34
CA LEU A 286 5.08 -9.73 -16.40
C LEU A 286 6.30 -9.28 -15.59
N ARG A 287 6.70 -8.01 -15.71
CA ARG A 287 7.84 -7.45 -14.99
C ARG A 287 7.59 -7.35 -13.49
N ASN A 288 6.35 -7.12 -13.06
CA ASN A 288 5.98 -7.08 -11.64
C ASN A 288 6.18 -8.42 -10.91
N VAL A 289 6.27 -9.55 -11.62
CA VAL A 289 6.56 -10.85 -10.99
C VAL A 289 7.89 -10.85 -10.23
N THR A 290 8.89 -10.13 -10.76
CA THR A 290 10.23 -10.02 -10.14
C THR A 290 10.70 -8.58 -9.97
N TRP A 291 9.79 -7.62 -10.14
CA TRP A 291 10.07 -6.17 -10.12
C TRP A 291 11.22 -5.77 -11.06
N ASP A 292 11.16 -6.31 -12.29
CA ASP A 292 12.23 -6.20 -13.29
C ASP A 292 12.17 -4.91 -14.09
N TYR A 293 12.73 -3.86 -13.48
CA TYR A 293 12.84 -2.51 -14.01
C TYR A 293 14.29 -2.03 -14.05
N SER A 294 14.59 -0.93 -14.74
CA SER A 294 15.96 -0.38 -14.79
C SER A 294 16.52 0.01 -13.41
N THR A 295 15.64 0.31 -12.46
CA THR A 295 15.94 0.61 -11.05
C THR A 295 16.00 -0.64 -10.14
N GLN A 296 15.93 -1.85 -10.72
CA GLN A 296 15.77 -3.15 -10.04
C GLN A 296 16.71 -3.48 -8.86
N PRO A 297 18.00 -3.10 -8.84
CA PRO A 297 18.88 -3.46 -7.71
C PRO A 297 18.35 -2.98 -6.36
N ASP A 298 17.69 -1.83 -6.34
CA ASP A 298 17.10 -1.25 -5.12
C ASP A 298 15.64 -1.69 -4.93
N LEU A 299 14.90 -1.94 -6.01
CA LEU A 299 13.47 -2.26 -5.93
C LEU A 299 13.14 -3.61 -5.30
N ARG A 300 13.99 -4.62 -5.51
CA ARG A 300 13.79 -5.93 -4.87
C ARG A 300 13.82 -5.83 -3.34
N ARG A 301 14.56 -4.86 -2.79
CA ARG A 301 14.59 -4.59 -1.35
C ARG A 301 13.23 -4.12 -0.84
N TYR A 302 12.55 -3.22 -1.55
CA TYR A 302 11.24 -2.72 -1.14
C TYR A 302 10.16 -3.79 -1.31
N ALA A 303 10.20 -4.55 -2.40
CA ALA A 303 9.34 -5.71 -2.56
C ALA A 303 9.52 -6.73 -1.42
N ALA A 304 10.75 -6.96 -0.97
CA ALA A 304 11.04 -7.82 0.18
C ALA A 304 10.63 -7.19 1.53
N ALA A 305 10.38 -5.88 1.58
CA ALA A 305 9.88 -5.18 2.76
C ALA A 305 8.34 -5.18 2.86
N VAL A 306 7.63 -5.53 1.78
CA VAL A 306 6.18 -5.76 1.83
C VAL A 306 5.89 -6.83 2.88
N ASP A 307 4.85 -6.59 3.67
CA ASP A 307 4.43 -7.47 4.76
C ASP A 307 4.42 -8.96 4.30
N PRO A 308 5.22 -9.83 4.96
CA PRO A 308 5.26 -11.25 4.65
C PRO A 308 3.90 -11.95 4.71
N ALA A 309 2.93 -11.42 5.47
CA ALA A 309 1.58 -11.95 5.52
C ALA A 309 0.86 -11.79 4.16
N LEU A 310 1.06 -10.66 3.49
CA LEU A 310 0.45 -10.35 2.20
C LEU A 310 1.10 -11.10 1.04
N THR A 311 2.36 -11.48 1.21
CA THR A 311 3.13 -12.26 0.23
C THR A 311 3.25 -13.74 0.60
N ALA A 312 2.53 -14.19 1.65
CA ALA A 312 2.57 -15.56 2.14
C ALA A 312 2.03 -16.58 1.12
N GLU A 313 1.03 -16.18 0.34
CA GLU A 313 0.57 -16.88 -0.86
C GLU A 313 0.76 -15.97 -2.08
N PRO A 314 1.97 -15.94 -2.67
CA PRO A 314 2.25 -15.01 -3.76
C PRO A 314 1.44 -15.37 -5.00
N GLY A 315 0.82 -14.36 -5.61
CA GLY A 315 0.03 -14.47 -6.83
C GLY A 315 -1.49 -14.58 -6.61
N THR A 316 -2.21 -15.04 -7.63
CA THR A 316 -3.66 -15.22 -7.65
C THR A 316 -3.99 -16.70 -7.54
N ALA A 317 -4.66 -17.09 -6.45
CA ALA A 317 -5.11 -18.46 -6.28
C ALA A 317 -6.17 -18.84 -7.33
N VAL A 318 -6.17 -20.10 -7.75
CA VAL A 318 -7.13 -20.65 -8.71
C VAL A 318 -7.95 -21.77 -8.07
N GLU A 319 -9.14 -22.02 -8.59
CA GLU A 319 -9.99 -23.15 -8.23
C GLU A 319 -9.90 -24.25 -9.27
N ALA A 320 -9.78 -25.51 -8.85
CA ALA A 320 -9.87 -26.63 -9.78
C ALA A 320 -11.32 -26.81 -10.27
N VAL A 321 -11.49 -26.78 -11.59
CA VAL A 321 -12.70 -27.28 -12.26
C VAL A 321 -12.57 -28.78 -12.47
N ASP A 322 -11.39 -29.22 -12.91
CA ASP A 322 -10.97 -30.62 -12.97
C ASP A 322 -9.46 -30.71 -12.71
N ALA A 323 -9.09 -30.99 -11.46
CA ALA A 323 -7.70 -31.07 -11.03
C ALA A 323 -6.93 -32.19 -11.74
N THR A 324 -7.58 -33.33 -12.04
CA THR A 324 -6.92 -34.47 -12.73
C THR A 324 -6.52 -34.12 -14.15
N ALA A 325 -7.21 -33.14 -14.70
CA ALA A 325 -6.99 -32.66 -16.02
C ALA A 325 -6.19 -31.33 -15.99
N HIS A 326 -5.74 -30.81 -14.84
CA HIS A 326 -5.06 -29.51 -14.78
C HIS A 326 -5.93 -28.38 -15.38
N HIS A 327 -7.24 -28.46 -15.17
CA HIS A 327 -8.21 -27.45 -15.58
C HIS A 327 -8.65 -26.62 -14.36
N TYR A 328 -8.32 -25.33 -14.39
CA TYR A 328 -8.53 -24.40 -13.31
C TYR A 328 -9.28 -23.15 -13.76
N ARG A 329 -9.84 -22.41 -12.81
CA ARG A 329 -10.47 -21.11 -13.06
C ARG A 329 -10.02 -20.07 -12.03
N VAL A 330 -9.98 -18.82 -12.44
CA VAL A 330 -9.80 -17.71 -11.49
C VAL A 330 -11.11 -17.51 -10.72
N PRO A 331 -11.07 -17.37 -9.37
CA PRO A 331 -12.23 -16.93 -8.62
C PRO A 331 -12.70 -15.58 -9.14
N SER A 332 -14.01 -15.40 -9.37
CA SER A 332 -14.55 -14.17 -9.95
C SER A 332 -14.15 -12.89 -9.18
N ALA A 333 -14.09 -12.98 -7.85
CA ALA A 333 -13.63 -11.89 -6.97
C ALA A 333 -12.15 -11.49 -7.18
N LEU A 334 -11.34 -12.42 -7.68
CA LEU A 334 -9.93 -12.22 -7.98
C LEU A 334 -9.65 -12.06 -9.48
N ALA A 335 -10.69 -12.17 -10.32
CA ALA A 335 -10.57 -11.91 -11.73
C ALA A 335 -10.08 -10.46 -11.96
N PRO A 336 -9.22 -10.24 -12.96
CA PRO A 336 -8.75 -8.91 -13.28
C PRO A 336 -9.94 -8.02 -13.67
N ALA A 337 -9.97 -6.80 -13.14
CA ALA A 337 -10.73 -5.71 -13.73
C ALA A 337 -9.99 -5.18 -14.97
N GLU A 338 -10.64 -4.37 -15.79
CA GLU A 338 -10.02 -3.73 -16.97
C GLU A 338 -8.65 -3.14 -16.61
N ASN A 339 -7.61 -3.48 -17.38
CA ASN A 339 -6.21 -3.07 -17.19
C ASN A 339 -5.54 -3.57 -15.89
N GLY A 340 -6.21 -4.39 -15.08
CA GLY A 340 -5.63 -5.17 -13.99
C GLY A 340 -5.17 -6.54 -14.47
N TYR A 341 -4.50 -7.30 -13.60
CA TYR A 341 -3.97 -8.62 -13.95
C TYR A 341 -4.04 -9.65 -12.82
N ALA A 342 -3.95 -10.92 -13.19
CA ALA A 342 -3.80 -12.04 -12.28
C ALA A 342 -2.44 -12.72 -12.50
N LEU A 343 -1.82 -13.19 -11.40
CA LEU A 343 -0.51 -13.85 -11.40
C LEU A 343 -0.66 -15.30 -10.91
N VAL A 344 -0.88 -16.25 -11.81
CA VAL A 344 -1.03 -17.66 -11.42
C VAL A 344 0.33 -18.32 -11.35
N ARG A 345 0.73 -18.75 -10.15
CA ARG A 345 1.96 -19.49 -9.94
C ARG A 345 1.82 -20.94 -10.43
N LEU A 346 2.78 -21.38 -11.22
CA LEU A 346 2.86 -22.72 -11.80
C LEU A 346 4.17 -23.39 -11.36
N SER A 347 4.04 -24.61 -10.88
CA SER A 347 5.16 -25.48 -10.52
C SER A 347 5.44 -26.43 -11.68
N PRO A 348 6.56 -26.28 -12.41
CA PRO A 348 6.89 -27.20 -13.49
C PRO A 348 6.96 -28.65 -13.02
N GLU A 349 6.42 -29.56 -13.82
CA GLU A 349 6.50 -31.00 -13.55
C GLU A 349 7.96 -31.51 -13.69
N GLU A 350 8.32 -32.56 -12.96
CA GLU A 350 9.65 -33.16 -13.06
C GLU A 350 9.93 -33.63 -14.50
N GLY A 351 11.01 -33.09 -15.10
CA GLY A 351 11.40 -33.42 -16.48
C GLY A 351 10.61 -32.69 -17.56
N ALA A 352 9.70 -31.77 -17.21
CA ALA A 352 9.05 -30.91 -18.19
C ALA A 352 10.09 -30.05 -18.94
N THR A 353 9.99 -30.02 -20.27
CA THR A 353 10.84 -29.19 -21.15
C THR A 353 10.17 -27.91 -21.60
N ALA A 354 8.86 -27.78 -21.35
CA ALA A 354 8.08 -26.58 -21.62
C ALA A 354 6.82 -26.58 -20.75
N VAL A 355 6.36 -25.39 -20.39
CA VAL A 355 5.03 -25.15 -19.82
C VAL A 355 4.17 -24.54 -20.90
N ARG A 356 2.99 -25.13 -21.14
CA ARG A 356 1.97 -24.62 -22.05
C ARG A 356 0.69 -24.34 -21.30
N VAL A 357 0.11 -23.18 -21.55
CA VAL A 357 -1.15 -22.77 -20.92
C VAL A 357 -2.10 -22.25 -21.99
N ARG A 358 -3.30 -22.82 -22.04
CA ARG A 358 -4.43 -22.24 -22.78
C ARG A 358 -5.29 -21.46 -21.80
N VAL A 359 -5.55 -20.19 -22.10
CA VAL A 359 -6.39 -19.29 -21.32
C VAL A 359 -7.62 -18.96 -22.14
N ARG A 360 -8.81 -19.25 -21.61
CA ARG A 360 -10.08 -18.92 -22.24
C ARG A 360 -10.89 -18.03 -21.31
N GLY A 361 -11.24 -16.85 -21.80
CA GLY A 361 -12.04 -15.90 -21.06
C GLY A 361 -13.55 -16.11 -21.20
N HIS A 362 -14.29 -15.76 -20.17
CA HIS A 362 -15.75 -15.71 -20.20
C HIS A 362 -16.21 -14.42 -20.90
N THR A 363 -16.56 -14.51 -22.18
CA THR A 363 -16.98 -13.36 -23.00
C THR A 363 -18.31 -12.73 -22.55
N GLU A 364 -19.02 -13.36 -21.60
CA GLU A 364 -20.14 -12.79 -20.87
C GLU A 364 -19.76 -11.49 -20.14
N ALA A 365 -18.46 -11.27 -19.88
CA ALA A 365 -17.92 -10.02 -19.34
C ALA A 365 -18.22 -8.80 -20.25
N GLY A 366 -18.34 -8.99 -21.56
CA GLY A 366 -18.66 -7.91 -22.50
C GLY A 366 -18.33 -8.24 -23.96
N PRO A 367 -18.97 -7.57 -24.93
CA PRO A 367 -18.77 -7.83 -26.36
C PRO A 367 -17.36 -7.49 -26.87
N ASP A 368 -16.62 -6.68 -26.13
CA ASP A 368 -15.24 -6.27 -26.40
C ASP A 368 -14.24 -6.88 -25.42
N ALA A 369 -14.68 -7.85 -24.60
CA ALA A 369 -13.84 -8.53 -23.64
C ALA A 369 -12.71 -9.28 -24.32
N ALA A 370 -11.49 -9.08 -23.81
CA ALA A 370 -10.28 -9.72 -24.28
C ALA A 370 -9.25 -9.75 -23.15
N TRP A 371 -8.32 -10.69 -23.28
CA TRP A 371 -7.25 -10.94 -22.33
C TRP A 371 -5.93 -10.95 -23.07
N THR A 372 -4.85 -10.58 -22.39
CA THR A 372 -3.49 -10.79 -22.87
C THR A 372 -2.76 -11.64 -21.84
N ALA A 373 -2.25 -12.79 -22.28
CA ALA A 373 -1.56 -13.75 -21.43
C ALA A 373 -0.08 -13.85 -21.78
N GLY A 374 0.75 -14.17 -20.80
CA GLY A 374 2.17 -14.44 -20.96
C GLY A 374 2.71 -15.34 -19.86
N LEU A 375 3.85 -15.98 -20.12
CA LEU A 375 4.58 -16.76 -19.13
C LEU A 375 5.89 -16.08 -18.76
N VAL A 376 6.28 -16.18 -17.50
CA VAL A 376 7.61 -15.79 -17.02
C VAL A 376 8.20 -16.92 -16.18
N ALA A 377 9.40 -17.36 -16.54
CA ALA A 377 10.20 -18.24 -15.70
C ALA A 377 11.09 -17.41 -14.78
N VAL A 378 11.20 -17.83 -13.53
CA VAL A 378 11.98 -17.16 -12.49
C VAL A 378 12.95 -18.16 -11.88
N ASP A 379 14.24 -17.83 -11.87
CA ASP A 379 15.26 -18.66 -11.23
C ASP A 379 15.31 -18.46 -9.71
N VAL A 380 16.20 -19.20 -9.05
CA VAL A 380 16.38 -19.14 -7.58
C VAL A 380 16.89 -17.77 -7.07
N ASP A 381 17.55 -17.00 -7.94
CA ASP A 381 18.08 -15.66 -7.64
C ASP A 381 17.06 -14.56 -8.02
N GLY A 382 15.89 -14.95 -8.52
CA GLY A 382 14.81 -14.06 -8.95
C GLY A 382 15.02 -13.43 -10.33
N ALA A 383 15.97 -13.91 -11.15
CA ALA A 383 16.09 -13.45 -12.53
C ALA A 383 14.94 -14.00 -13.37
N ALA A 384 14.36 -13.13 -14.20
CA ALA A 384 13.20 -13.44 -15.02
C ALA A 384 13.56 -13.71 -16.48
N ARG A 385 12.87 -14.68 -17.09
CA ARG A 385 12.86 -14.92 -18.53
C ARG A 385 11.43 -14.94 -19.04
N TYR A 386 11.16 -14.06 -19.99
CA TYR A 386 9.82 -13.82 -20.52
C TYR A 386 9.52 -14.67 -21.75
N GLY A 387 8.31 -15.22 -21.81
CA GLY A 387 7.73 -15.83 -23.00
C GLY A 387 7.04 -14.81 -23.89
N GLU A 388 6.53 -15.27 -25.04
CA GLU A 388 5.72 -14.42 -25.92
C GLU A 388 4.35 -14.13 -25.30
N LEU A 389 3.84 -12.93 -25.59
CA LEU A 389 2.48 -12.53 -25.24
C LEU A 389 1.48 -12.97 -26.30
N ALA A 390 0.29 -13.40 -25.87
CA ALA A 390 -0.83 -13.69 -26.76
C ALA A 390 -2.10 -13.00 -26.28
N GLY A 391 -2.77 -12.28 -27.18
CA GLY A 391 -4.00 -11.51 -26.89
C GLY A 391 -5.23 -12.09 -27.60
N GLY A 392 -6.39 -12.11 -26.92
CA GLY A 392 -7.65 -12.61 -27.47
C GLY A 392 -8.64 -13.08 -26.41
N THR A 393 -9.71 -13.76 -26.84
CA THR A 393 -10.70 -14.40 -25.94
C THR A 393 -10.35 -15.85 -25.60
N ASP A 394 -9.50 -16.48 -26.41
CA ASP A 394 -9.01 -17.84 -26.25
C ASP A 394 -7.59 -17.87 -26.84
N VAL A 395 -6.59 -18.01 -25.97
CA VAL A 395 -5.17 -17.88 -26.33
C VAL A 395 -4.37 -19.04 -25.74
N THR A 396 -3.27 -19.39 -26.40
CA THR A 396 -2.30 -20.36 -25.87
C THR A 396 -0.93 -19.71 -25.82
N VAL A 397 -0.27 -19.83 -24.67
CA VAL A 397 1.10 -19.36 -24.43
C VAL A 397 1.99 -20.53 -24.05
N GLU A 398 3.26 -20.45 -24.44
CA GLU A 398 4.26 -21.48 -24.21
C GLU A 398 5.59 -20.85 -23.78
N LEU A 399 6.27 -21.49 -22.82
CA LEU A 399 7.62 -21.14 -22.42
C LEU A 399 8.43 -22.44 -22.24
N THR A 400 9.55 -22.54 -22.94
CA THR A 400 10.52 -23.62 -22.74
C THR A 400 11.16 -23.48 -21.37
N THR A 401 11.13 -24.55 -20.57
CA THR A 401 11.75 -24.56 -19.24
C THR A 401 13.25 -24.81 -19.34
N GLY A 402 14.01 -24.09 -18.52
CA GLY A 402 15.45 -24.23 -18.34
C GLY A 402 15.77 -25.00 -17.06
N PRO A 403 17.00 -25.55 -16.94
CA PRO A 403 17.42 -26.27 -15.74
C PRO A 403 17.50 -25.38 -14.47
N ASP A 404 17.61 -24.07 -14.65
CA ASP A 404 17.74 -23.10 -13.57
C ASP A 404 16.39 -22.44 -13.20
N ASP A 405 15.33 -22.72 -13.95
CA ASP A 405 14.00 -22.17 -13.66
C ASP A 405 13.47 -22.80 -12.36
N ALA A 406 13.30 -21.97 -11.33
CA ALA A 406 12.77 -22.41 -10.05
C ALA A 406 11.23 -22.41 -10.03
N GLN A 407 10.62 -21.45 -10.72
CA GLN A 407 9.17 -21.23 -10.76
C GLN A 407 8.76 -20.67 -12.13
N VAL A 408 7.51 -20.91 -12.52
CA VAL A 408 6.90 -20.26 -13.68
C VAL A 408 5.64 -19.53 -13.22
N TYR A 409 5.39 -18.34 -13.75
CA TYR A 409 4.15 -17.61 -13.52
C TYR A 409 3.43 -17.40 -14.84
N LEU A 410 2.13 -17.67 -14.83
CA LEU A 410 1.19 -17.20 -15.85
C LEU A 410 0.66 -15.84 -15.43
N VAL A 411 0.85 -14.86 -16.29
CA VAL A 411 0.25 -13.54 -16.17
C VAL A 411 -0.95 -13.48 -17.11
N VAL A 412 -2.10 -13.06 -16.60
CA VAL A 412 -3.30 -12.81 -17.42
C VAL A 412 -3.81 -11.42 -17.12
N ALA A 413 -3.65 -10.50 -18.06
CA ALA A 413 -4.16 -9.13 -17.98
C ALA A 413 -5.51 -9.02 -18.69
N ALA A 414 -6.45 -8.26 -18.12
CA ALA A 414 -7.68 -7.89 -18.80
C ALA A 414 -7.41 -6.72 -19.74
N THR A 415 -7.53 -6.95 -21.04
CA THR A 415 -7.15 -6.00 -22.09
C THR A 415 -8.26 -5.89 -23.12
N PRO A 416 -9.42 -5.28 -22.77
CA PRO A 416 -10.54 -5.18 -23.70
C PRO A 416 -10.13 -4.46 -24.98
N THR A 417 -10.77 -4.82 -26.10
CA THR A 417 -10.47 -4.30 -27.44
C THR A 417 -10.89 -2.83 -27.63
N ARG A 418 -11.51 -2.24 -26.61
CA ARG A 418 -11.85 -0.83 -26.50
C ARG A 418 -11.69 -0.39 -25.04
N ALA A 419 -11.23 0.84 -24.83
CA ALA A 419 -11.23 1.47 -23.51
C ALA A 419 -12.65 1.84 -23.06
N HIS A 420 -12.97 1.56 -21.78
CA HIS A 420 -14.22 2.00 -21.16
C HIS A 420 -14.03 3.25 -20.31
N ASP A 421 -15.11 4.04 -20.22
CA ASP A 421 -15.14 5.21 -19.34
C ASP A 421 -14.95 4.75 -17.89
N PHE A 422 -14.01 5.40 -17.20
CA PHE A 422 -13.74 5.14 -15.80
C PHE A 422 -14.53 6.09 -14.91
N ASP A 423 -15.34 5.54 -14.01
CA ASP A 423 -15.93 6.29 -12.91
C ASP A 423 -15.22 5.91 -11.60
N PRO A 424 -14.33 6.77 -11.06
CA PRO A 424 -13.67 6.51 -9.78
C PRO A 424 -14.65 6.50 -8.59
N ALA A 425 -15.89 6.96 -8.79
CA ALA A 425 -16.95 6.89 -7.80
C ALA A 425 -17.79 5.60 -7.90
N ALA A 426 -17.60 4.79 -8.93
CA ALA A 426 -18.28 3.51 -9.05
C ALA A 426 -17.77 2.54 -7.98
N GLY A 427 -18.71 1.94 -7.24
CA GLY A 427 -18.38 0.80 -6.37
C GLY A 427 -18.08 -0.47 -7.17
N TYR A 428 -17.68 -1.54 -6.48
CA TYR A 428 -17.36 -2.84 -7.08
C TYR A 428 -18.30 -3.32 -8.21
N PRO A 429 -19.65 -3.21 -8.12
CA PRO A 429 -20.54 -3.67 -9.20
C PRO A 429 -20.43 -2.88 -10.51
N GLY A 430 -19.91 -1.65 -10.47
CA GLY A 430 -19.70 -0.81 -11.64
C GLY A 430 -18.36 -1.06 -12.34
N SER A 431 -17.48 -1.89 -11.76
CA SER A 431 -16.20 -2.26 -12.36
C SER A 431 -16.31 -3.62 -13.04
N ALA A 432 -16.17 -3.67 -14.36
CA ALA A 432 -16.21 -4.92 -15.12
C ALA A 432 -15.08 -5.86 -14.67
N ARG A 433 -15.41 -7.14 -14.50
CA ARG A 433 -14.46 -8.24 -14.20
C ARG A 433 -14.33 -9.13 -15.41
N TYR A 434 -13.12 -9.65 -15.62
CA TYR A 434 -12.77 -10.46 -16.78
C TYR A 434 -12.32 -11.85 -16.34
N PRO A 435 -13.27 -12.71 -15.91
CA PRO A 435 -12.96 -14.05 -15.44
C PRO A 435 -12.50 -14.94 -16.60
N PHE A 436 -11.63 -15.90 -16.29
CA PHE A 436 -11.05 -16.83 -17.23
C PHE A 436 -10.84 -18.21 -16.60
N GLU A 437 -10.77 -19.20 -17.47
CA GLU A 437 -10.36 -20.56 -17.15
C GLU A 437 -9.08 -20.89 -17.89
N LEU A 438 -8.31 -21.84 -17.35
CA LEU A 438 -7.01 -22.21 -17.87
C LEU A 438 -6.79 -23.72 -17.86
N ARG A 439 -6.11 -24.19 -18.90
CA ARG A 439 -5.61 -25.56 -19.03
C ARG A 439 -4.09 -25.50 -19.02
N VAL A 440 -3.45 -26.26 -18.13
CA VAL A 440 -1.98 -26.34 -18.04
C VAL A 440 -1.49 -27.68 -18.57
N ALA A 441 -0.33 -27.67 -19.23
CA ALA A 441 0.47 -28.86 -19.52
C ALA A 441 1.94 -28.61 -19.17
N GLY A 442 2.59 -29.61 -18.56
CA GLY A 442 3.99 -29.54 -18.12
C GLY A 442 4.20 -28.82 -16.79
N ALA A 443 3.11 -28.51 -16.07
CA ALA A 443 3.13 -27.88 -14.76
C ALA A 443 1.79 -28.10 -14.02
N ASP A 444 1.86 -27.97 -12.71
CA ASP A 444 0.71 -27.88 -11.81
C ASP A 444 0.49 -26.45 -11.34
N ALA A 445 -0.76 -26.06 -11.11
CA ALA A 445 -1.03 -24.81 -10.40
C ALA A 445 -0.60 -24.97 -8.94
N TRP A 446 -0.01 -23.92 -8.36
CA TRP A 446 0.44 -23.95 -6.97
C TRP A 446 -0.68 -24.38 -6.01
N GLY A 447 -0.41 -25.39 -5.19
CA GLY A 447 -1.37 -26.01 -4.27
C GLY A 447 -2.06 -27.26 -4.81
N PHE A 448 -1.89 -27.58 -6.10
CA PHE A 448 -2.47 -28.76 -6.75
C PHE A 448 -1.41 -29.81 -7.12
N GLU A 449 -0.14 -29.56 -6.81
CA GLU A 449 0.93 -30.52 -7.05
C GLU A 449 0.66 -31.87 -6.33
N PRO A 450 1.00 -33.00 -6.95
CA PRO A 450 0.93 -34.30 -6.29
C PRO A 450 1.71 -34.32 -4.98
N GLY A 451 1.00 -34.50 -3.86
CA GLY A 451 1.61 -34.51 -2.53
C GLY A 451 1.98 -33.13 -1.99
N PHE A 452 1.38 -32.06 -2.50
CA PHE A 452 1.60 -30.69 -2.03
C PHE A 452 1.48 -30.58 -0.50
N VAL A 453 2.52 -30.06 0.11
CA VAL A 453 2.53 -29.66 1.52
C VAL A 453 2.71 -28.16 1.55
N ARG A 454 1.69 -27.45 2.05
CA ARG A 454 1.77 -26.01 2.22
C ARG A 454 2.95 -25.66 3.12
N PRO A 455 3.83 -24.72 2.71
CA PRO A 455 4.92 -24.25 3.56
C PRO A 455 4.41 -23.71 4.90
N ALA A 456 5.29 -23.66 5.90
CA ALA A 456 4.98 -22.98 7.15
C ALA A 456 4.65 -21.50 6.86
N ALA A 457 3.67 -20.96 7.59
CA ALA A 457 3.30 -19.57 7.47
C ALA A 457 4.51 -18.67 7.83
N PRO A 458 4.85 -17.68 6.98
CA PRO A 458 5.97 -16.79 7.24
C PRO A 458 5.63 -15.76 8.33
N GLY A 459 6.64 -15.01 8.78
CA GLY A 459 6.44 -13.82 9.63
C GLY A 459 5.87 -14.10 11.03
N GLY A 460 6.05 -15.32 11.56
CA GLY A 460 5.49 -15.71 12.87
C GLY A 460 3.98 -15.99 12.87
N GLY A 461 3.35 -15.99 11.70
CA GLY A 461 1.93 -16.31 11.56
C GLY A 461 1.61 -17.80 11.59
N ARG A 462 0.34 -18.11 11.37
CA ARG A 462 -0.20 -19.47 11.24
C ARG A 462 -1.30 -19.53 10.19
N TRP A 463 -1.51 -20.70 9.59
CA TRP A 463 -2.66 -20.96 8.72
C TRP A 463 -3.90 -21.27 9.55
N HIS A 464 -5.01 -20.58 9.28
CA HIS A 464 -6.30 -20.83 9.94
C HIS A 464 -6.86 -22.19 9.51
N THR A 465 -7.37 -22.99 10.45
CA THR A 465 -7.85 -24.35 10.16
C THR A 465 -9.12 -24.37 9.31
N ASN A 466 -9.89 -23.27 9.32
CA ASN A 466 -11.09 -23.11 8.50
C ASN A 466 -10.83 -22.06 7.42
N GLY A 467 -10.60 -22.54 6.19
CA GLY A 467 -10.34 -21.74 4.99
C GLY A 467 -8.86 -21.57 4.61
N GLY A 468 -7.92 -21.70 5.56
CA GLY A 468 -6.48 -21.71 5.28
C GLY A 468 -5.79 -20.34 5.26
N GLY A 469 -6.48 -19.23 5.51
CA GLY A 469 -5.88 -17.90 5.49
C GLY A 469 -4.83 -17.65 6.57
N TRP A 470 -4.02 -16.61 6.38
CA TRP A 470 -2.93 -16.27 7.28
C TRP A 470 -3.44 -15.51 8.50
N VAL A 471 -3.00 -15.92 9.69
CA VAL A 471 -3.33 -15.25 10.96
C VAL A 471 -2.06 -14.94 11.73
N GLY A 472 -1.88 -13.67 12.07
CA GLY A 472 -0.71 -13.17 12.79
C GLY A 472 -0.62 -13.69 14.21
N GLU A 473 0.59 -13.63 14.77
CA GLU A 473 0.89 -14.11 16.12
C GLU A 473 -0.02 -13.50 17.19
N PHE A 474 -0.29 -12.20 17.08
CA PHE A 474 -1.11 -11.45 18.04
C PHE A 474 -2.60 -11.36 17.68
N ALA A 475 -2.98 -11.84 16.50
CA ALA A 475 -4.36 -11.81 16.02
C ALA A 475 -5.19 -12.96 16.59
N THR A 476 -6.40 -12.64 17.03
CA THR A 476 -7.34 -13.60 17.62
C THR A 476 -8.46 -13.92 16.64
N VAL A 477 -8.56 -15.19 16.24
CA VAL A 477 -9.59 -15.68 15.33
C VAL A 477 -10.25 -16.92 15.94
N ASP A 478 -11.58 -16.89 16.05
CA ASP A 478 -12.35 -18.04 16.54
C ASP A 478 -12.27 -19.23 15.56
N PRO A 479 -12.20 -20.49 16.02
CA PRO A 479 -12.13 -21.65 15.14
C PRO A 479 -13.29 -21.80 14.14
N GLY A 480 -14.46 -21.22 14.46
CA GLY A 480 -15.66 -21.26 13.62
C GLY A 480 -15.69 -20.19 12.51
N VAL A 481 -14.84 -19.17 12.59
CA VAL A 481 -14.68 -18.14 11.55
C VAL A 481 -14.09 -18.78 10.30
N TYR A 482 -14.53 -18.35 9.13
CA TYR A 482 -13.90 -18.72 7.87
C TYR A 482 -12.88 -17.65 7.48
N VAL A 483 -11.62 -18.04 7.28
CA VAL A 483 -10.57 -17.14 6.74
C VAL A 483 -10.03 -17.79 5.47
N GLY A 484 -10.38 -17.22 4.32
CA GLY A 484 -10.03 -17.74 3.00
C GLY A 484 -8.52 -17.78 2.75
N PRO A 485 -8.05 -18.59 1.78
CA PRO A 485 -6.63 -18.93 1.64
C PRO A 485 -5.70 -17.72 1.44
N GLN A 486 -6.18 -16.67 0.77
CA GLN A 486 -5.42 -15.43 0.53
C GLN A 486 -5.83 -14.27 1.45
N ALA A 487 -6.69 -14.53 2.45
CA ALA A 487 -7.10 -13.52 3.41
C ALA A 487 -6.10 -13.47 4.58
N VAL A 488 -5.96 -12.26 5.16
CA VAL A 488 -5.01 -11.98 6.24
C VAL A 488 -5.72 -11.37 7.44
N VAL A 489 -5.45 -11.90 8.62
CA VAL A 489 -5.85 -11.28 9.89
C VAL A 489 -4.60 -11.05 10.73
N GLN A 490 -4.29 -9.80 11.06
CA GLN A 490 -2.99 -9.47 11.65
C GLN A 490 -3.03 -8.40 12.73
N ASP A 491 -1.85 -8.06 13.25
CA ASP A 491 -1.66 -7.24 14.45
C ASP A 491 -2.52 -7.76 15.61
N TRP A 492 -3.24 -6.88 16.30
CA TRP A 492 -4.14 -7.20 17.39
C TRP A 492 -5.62 -7.28 16.95
N ALA A 493 -5.88 -7.56 15.66
CA ALA A 493 -7.24 -7.74 15.14
C ALA A 493 -7.96 -8.94 15.78
N GLN A 494 -9.29 -8.84 15.87
CA GLN A 494 -10.16 -9.85 16.48
C GLN A 494 -11.29 -10.23 15.53
N VAL A 495 -11.36 -11.50 15.13
CA VAL A 495 -12.43 -12.01 14.27
C VAL A 495 -13.16 -13.16 14.98
N THR A 496 -14.46 -13.00 15.23
CA THR A 496 -15.22 -13.88 16.14
C THR A 496 -16.56 -14.36 15.55
N GLY A 497 -17.14 -15.38 16.17
CA GLY A 497 -18.48 -15.87 15.84
C GLY A 497 -18.54 -16.59 14.49
N SER A 498 -19.47 -16.17 13.62
CA SER A 498 -19.69 -16.74 12.29
C SER A 498 -19.20 -15.83 11.15
N ALA A 499 -18.31 -14.89 11.46
CA ALA A 499 -17.78 -13.96 10.49
C ALA A 499 -16.97 -14.70 9.41
N ARG A 500 -16.86 -14.08 8.24
CA ARG A 500 -16.12 -14.63 7.09
C ARG A 500 -15.16 -13.57 6.56
N VAL A 501 -13.90 -13.94 6.39
CA VAL A 501 -12.88 -13.13 5.70
C VAL A 501 -12.49 -13.88 4.43
N GLU A 502 -12.72 -13.29 3.25
CA GLU A 502 -12.66 -13.99 1.95
C GLU A 502 -11.84 -13.20 0.91
N GLY A 503 -11.44 -13.86 -0.18
CA GLY A 503 -10.58 -13.22 -1.20
C GLY A 503 -9.20 -12.85 -0.63
N ARG A 504 -8.74 -11.64 -0.97
CA ARG A 504 -7.53 -10.97 -0.48
C ARG A 504 -7.85 -9.94 0.63
N ALA A 505 -8.95 -10.13 1.33
CA ALA A 505 -9.35 -9.23 2.40
C ALA A 505 -8.37 -9.26 3.57
N VAL A 506 -8.18 -8.09 4.18
CA VAL A 506 -7.27 -7.90 5.33
C VAL A 506 -8.02 -7.29 6.50
N VAL A 507 -7.85 -7.88 7.67
CA VAL A 507 -8.32 -7.33 8.94
C VAL A 507 -7.12 -7.10 9.85
N ASP A 508 -6.80 -5.83 10.14
CA ASP A 508 -5.54 -5.45 10.80
C ASP A 508 -5.72 -4.36 11.87
N SER A 509 -4.62 -3.89 12.48
CA SER A 509 -4.54 -2.72 13.36
C SER A 509 -5.55 -2.68 14.53
N GLY A 510 -6.16 -3.81 14.89
CA GLY A 510 -7.14 -3.93 15.98
C GLY A 510 -8.60 -3.85 15.63
N ALA A 511 -8.93 -3.95 14.35
CA ALA A 511 -10.31 -4.11 13.95
C ALA A 511 -10.97 -5.32 14.63
N VAL A 512 -12.24 -5.15 15.01
CA VAL A 512 -13.08 -6.19 15.60
C VAL A 512 -14.18 -6.54 14.61
N VAL A 513 -14.18 -7.77 14.11
CA VAL A 513 -15.17 -8.29 13.16
C VAL A 513 -15.88 -9.49 13.79
N GLY A 514 -17.20 -9.45 13.90
CA GLY A 514 -17.95 -10.50 14.58
C GLY A 514 -19.33 -10.76 13.99
N GLY A 515 -20.09 -11.67 14.61
CA GLY A 515 -21.45 -11.99 14.17
C GLY A 515 -21.49 -12.64 12.79
N ALA A 516 -22.34 -12.16 11.89
CA ALA A 516 -22.48 -12.65 10.51
C ALA A 516 -21.73 -11.77 9.49
N ALA A 517 -20.79 -10.94 9.95
CA ALA A 517 -20.11 -10.00 9.07
C ALA A 517 -19.23 -10.72 8.04
N VAL A 518 -19.20 -10.20 6.82
CA VAL A 518 -18.40 -10.72 5.71
C VAL A 518 -17.46 -9.63 5.22
N VAL A 519 -16.16 -9.87 5.30
CA VAL A 519 -15.11 -9.02 4.72
C VAL A 519 -14.51 -9.79 3.55
N ARG A 520 -14.61 -9.29 2.31
CA ARG A 520 -14.29 -10.09 1.11
C ARG A 520 -13.59 -9.30 0.02
N ASP A 521 -13.24 -9.98 -1.07
CA ASP A 521 -12.54 -9.46 -2.24
C ASP A 521 -11.21 -8.81 -1.84
N ASN A 522 -10.98 -7.52 -2.09
CA ASN A 522 -9.75 -6.82 -1.70
C ASN A 522 -9.89 -6.02 -0.39
N ALA A 523 -11.05 -6.09 0.30
CA ALA A 523 -11.42 -5.22 1.42
C ALA A 523 -10.33 -5.08 2.49
N VAL A 524 -10.18 -3.89 3.07
CA VAL A 524 -9.38 -3.68 4.28
C VAL A 524 -10.29 -3.22 5.40
N VAL A 525 -10.20 -3.86 6.55
CA VAL A 525 -10.84 -3.38 7.79
C VAL A 525 -9.74 -3.21 8.83
N ARG A 526 -9.62 -2.01 9.38
CA ARG A 526 -8.49 -1.67 10.23
C ARG A 526 -8.82 -0.72 11.37
N SER A 527 -7.78 -0.31 12.07
CA SER A 527 -7.80 0.67 13.14
C SER A 527 -8.83 0.30 14.21
N ARG A 528 -9.81 1.17 14.48
CA ARG A 528 -10.82 0.98 15.53
C ARG A 528 -12.18 0.54 14.95
N ALA A 529 -12.20 -0.03 13.74
CA ALA A 529 -13.43 -0.51 13.13
C ALA A 529 -14.03 -1.66 13.95
N VAL A 530 -15.33 -1.57 14.26
CA VAL A 530 -16.11 -2.64 14.88
C VAL A 530 -17.24 -3.01 13.93
N LEU A 531 -17.19 -4.21 13.38
CA LEU A 531 -18.20 -4.72 12.44
C LEU A 531 -18.91 -5.92 13.07
N GLY A 532 -20.24 -5.94 12.99
CA GLY A 532 -21.04 -7.02 13.56
C GLY A 532 -22.42 -7.13 12.94
N GLY A 533 -23.06 -8.30 13.05
CA GLY A 533 -24.36 -8.57 12.42
C GLY A 533 -24.23 -8.74 10.90
N ASP A 534 -25.22 -8.25 10.15
CA ASP A 534 -25.28 -8.40 8.68
C ASP A 534 -24.53 -7.25 7.98
N VAL A 535 -23.21 -7.19 8.18
CA VAL A 535 -22.31 -6.23 7.51
C VAL A 535 -21.51 -6.94 6.43
N VAL A 536 -21.49 -6.41 5.21
CA VAL A 536 -20.62 -6.88 4.14
C VAL A 536 -19.68 -5.76 3.72
N VAL A 537 -18.38 -5.98 3.85
CA VAL A 537 -17.33 -5.09 3.30
C VAL A 537 -16.64 -5.85 2.19
N GLY A 538 -16.56 -5.26 0.99
CA GLY A 538 -16.08 -5.97 -0.19
C GLY A 538 -15.47 -5.04 -1.24
N GLY A 539 -15.11 -5.63 -2.38
CA GLY A 539 -14.44 -4.96 -3.48
C GLY A 539 -13.22 -4.14 -3.05
N ASP A 540 -13.34 -2.83 -3.24
CA ASP A 540 -12.25 -1.87 -3.03
C ASP A 540 -12.38 -1.14 -1.68
N ALA A 541 -13.32 -1.54 -0.82
CA ALA A 541 -13.61 -0.84 0.42
C ALA A 541 -12.48 -0.90 1.45
N GLU A 542 -12.30 0.21 2.16
CA GLU A 542 -11.31 0.40 3.21
C GLU A 542 -11.96 1.08 4.40
N ILE A 543 -12.01 0.40 5.54
CA ILE A 543 -12.82 0.83 6.68
C ILE A 543 -11.93 0.93 7.91
N SER A 544 -11.86 2.13 8.49
CA SER A 544 -11.18 2.39 9.77
C SER A 544 -12.14 2.72 10.92
N TRP A 545 -13.42 2.87 10.61
CA TRP A 545 -14.48 3.28 11.55
C TRP A 545 -15.58 2.20 11.66
N THR A 546 -16.35 2.24 12.76
CA THR A 546 -17.47 1.30 12.98
C THR A 546 -18.61 1.56 12.00
N CYS A 547 -19.08 0.52 11.30
CA CYS A 547 -20.20 0.58 10.38
C CYS A 547 -21.48 -0.04 10.95
N SER A 548 -22.63 0.48 10.53
CA SER A 548 -23.93 -0.17 10.71
C SER A 548 -24.08 -1.40 9.79
N SER A 549 -25.08 -2.25 10.03
CA SER A 549 -25.47 -3.30 9.07
C SER A 549 -25.69 -2.72 7.67
N GLY A 550 -25.16 -3.37 6.64
CA GLY A 550 -25.16 -2.84 5.29
C GLY A 550 -24.07 -3.44 4.41
N VAL A 551 -24.00 -2.97 3.17
CA VAL A 551 -23.04 -3.42 2.16
C VAL A 551 -22.14 -2.25 1.76
N TYR A 552 -20.83 -2.43 1.83
CA TYR A 552 -19.81 -1.39 1.60
C TYR A 552 -18.79 -1.93 0.60
N LEU A 553 -18.82 -1.44 -0.64
CA LEU A 553 -18.06 -2.02 -1.75
C LEU A 553 -17.10 -1.06 -2.44
N ARG A 554 -17.09 0.19 -1.97
CA ARG A 554 -16.36 1.28 -2.59
C ARG A 554 -15.23 1.72 -1.67
N PHE A 555 -14.11 2.04 -2.28
CA PHE A 555 -13.01 2.72 -1.60
C PHE A 555 -13.43 4.15 -1.24
N ASP A 556 -13.42 4.45 0.06
CA ASP A 556 -13.49 5.81 0.59
C ASP A 556 -12.16 6.15 1.24
N ARG A 557 -11.51 7.23 0.78
CA ARG A 557 -10.23 7.68 1.33
C ARG A 557 -10.37 8.20 2.77
N ALA A 558 -11.54 8.69 3.17
CA ALA A 558 -11.79 9.02 4.58
C ALA A 558 -11.92 7.75 5.45
N GLN A 559 -11.92 6.58 4.80
CA GLN A 559 -12.03 5.25 5.41
C GLN A 559 -13.30 5.10 6.25
N THR A 560 -14.32 5.89 5.92
CA THR A 560 -15.61 5.87 6.58
C THR A 560 -16.57 4.94 5.86
N CYS A 561 -17.67 4.63 6.54
CA CYS A 561 -18.76 3.86 5.95
C CYS A 561 -19.54 4.81 5.03
N ASP A 562 -19.14 4.86 3.76
CA ASP A 562 -19.66 5.79 2.75
C ASP A 562 -21.16 5.63 2.43
N GLY A 563 -21.78 4.53 2.89
CA GLY A 563 -23.20 4.20 2.67
C GLY A 563 -23.53 3.96 1.19
N GLY A 564 -22.52 3.78 0.35
CA GLY A 564 -22.60 3.88 -1.10
C GLY A 564 -22.49 2.55 -1.83
N ALA A 565 -23.20 1.50 -1.42
CA ALA A 565 -23.56 0.41 -2.33
C ALA A 565 -24.76 -0.38 -1.80
N GLY A 566 -25.82 -0.46 -2.61
CA GLY A 566 -26.93 -1.37 -2.38
C GLY A 566 -26.54 -2.84 -2.52
N GLU A 567 -27.56 -3.70 -2.59
CA GLU A 567 -27.43 -5.15 -2.79
C GLU A 567 -26.39 -5.45 -3.87
N LEU A 568 -25.42 -6.31 -3.55
CA LEU A 568 -24.60 -6.93 -4.57
C LEU A 568 -25.55 -7.58 -5.59
N PRO A 569 -25.42 -7.33 -6.90
CA PRO A 569 -25.93 -8.32 -7.82
C PRO A 569 -25.26 -9.64 -7.43
N ALA A 570 -26.04 -10.70 -7.25
CA ALA A 570 -25.47 -12.03 -7.22
C ALA A 570 -24.60 -12.15 -8.47
N GLU A 571 -23.28 -12.35 -8.29
CA GLU A 571 -22.40 -12.51 -9.44
C GLU A 571 -23.01 -13.63 -10.30
N PRO A 572 -23.26 -13.38 -11.61
CA PRO A 572 -23.87 -14.39 -12.44
C PRO A 572 -23.00 -15.63 -12.37
N ALA A 573 -23.61 -16.76 -11.99
CA ALA A 573 -22.89 -18.02 -11.87
C ALA A 573 -22.26 -18.35 -13.22
N LEU A 574 -20.94 -18.21 -13.33
CA LEU A 574 -20.19 -18.60 -14.51
C LEU A 574 -20.28 -20.11 -14.65
N VAL A 575 -20.79 -20.56 -15.79
CA VAL A 575 -20.83 -21.98 -16.14
C VAL A 575 -19.42 -22.34 -16.60
N PRO A 576 -18.72 -23.29 -15.92
CA PRO A 576 -17.40 -23.70 -16.35
C PRO A 576 -17.43 -24.27 -17.77
N PHE A 577 -16.41 -23.96 -18.57
CA PHE A 577 -16.23 -24.57 -19.87
C PHE A 577 -16.05 -26.09 -19.71
N PRO A 578 -16.59 -26.91 -20.63
CA PRO A 578 -16.24 -28.33 -20.65
C PRO A 578 -14.72 -28.51 -20.77
N THR A 579 -14.14 -29.38 -19.94
CA THR A 579 -12.70 -29.67 -19.92
C THR A 579 -12.14 -29.99 -21.32
N ALA A 580 -12.91 -30.69 -22.16
CA ALA A 580 -12.52 -31.03 -23.52
C ALA A 580 -12.40 -29.81 -24.46
N ASP A 581 -13.15 -28.74 -24.20
CA ASP A 581 -13.13 -27.52 -25.03
C ASP A 581 -11.86 -26.70 -24.80
N LEU A 582 -11.22 -26.89 -23.65
CA LEU A 582 -9.96 -26.27 -23.22
C LEU A 582 -8.73 -27.14 -23.50
N ALA A 583 -8.89 -28.25 -24.21
CA ALA A 583 -7.78 -29.15 -24.54
C ALA A 583 -6.63 -28.42 -25.26
N LEU A 584 -5.40 -28.80 -24.94
CA LEU A 584 -4.16 -28.32 -25.58
C LEU A 584 -3.78 -29.29 -26.70
N ASP A 585 -3.70 -28.78 -27.94
CA ASP A 585 -3.32 -29.60 -29.09
C ASP A 585 -1.89 -30.15 -28.93
N GLY A 586 -1.71 -31.46 -29.13
CA GLY A 586 -0.40 -32.12 -29.06
C GLY A 586 0.19 -32.27 -27.66
N ALA A 587 -0.58 -32.07 -26.58
CA ALA A 587 -0.21 -32.58 -25.26
C ALA A 587 -0.67 -34.04 -25.12
N PRO A 588 0.17 -34.99 -24.66
CA PRO A 588 -0.35 -36.29 -24.26
C PRO A 588 -1.35 -36.06 -23.12
N ASP A 589 -2.57 -36.56 -23.30
CA ASP A 589 -3.56 -36.64 -22.23
C ASP A 589 -2.90 -37.34 -21.03
N PRO A 590 -2.94 -36.80 -19.79
CA PRO A 590 -2.35 -37.48 -18.65
C PRO A 590 -2.97 -38.87 -18.55
N SER A 591 -2.16 -39.88 -18.85
CA SER A 591 -2.58 -41.28 -18.74
C SER A 591 -3.02 -41.50 -17.30
N PRO A 592 -4.18 -42.14 -17.03
CA PRO A 592 -4.63 -42.37 -15.67
C PRO A 592 -3.54 -43.11 -14.90
N THR A 593 -2.95 -42.44 -13.91
CA THR A 593 -1.95 -43.04 -13.05
C THR A 593 -2.59 -44.26 -12.39
N PRO A 594 -2.04 -45.49 -12.55
CA PRO A 594 -2.64 -46.67 -11.94
C PRO A 594 -2.66 -46.49 -10.42
N THR A 595 -3.86 -46.60 -9.84
CA THR A 595 -4.06 -46.58 -8.40
C THR A 595 -3.09 -47.58 -7.74
N PRO A 596 -2.22 -47.15 -6.81
CA PRO A 596 -1.33 -48.08 -6.13
C PRO A 596 -2.17 -49.11 -5.37
N THR A 597 -1.92 -50.38 -5.66
CA THR A 597 -2.53 -51.49 -4.93
C THR A 597 -2.08 -51.38 -3.46
N PRO A 598 -3.00 -51.43 -2.47
CA PRO A 598 -2.64 -51.29 -1.07
C PRO A 598 -1.63 -52.37 -0.68
N THR A 599 -0.42 -51.94 -0.30
CA THR A 599 0.57 -52.83 0.30
C THR A 599 0.11 -53.14 1.73
N PRO A 600 0.03 -54.42 2.15
CA PRO A 600 -0.46 -54.78 3.47
C PRO A 600 0.41 -54.14 4.56
N THR A 601 -0.25 -53.39 5.45
CA THR A 601 0.34 -52.75 6.63
C THR A 601 0.98 -53.81 7.54
N PRO A 602 2.28 -53.72 7.89
CA PRO A 602 2.86 -54.59 8.90
C PRO A 602 2.25 -54.32 10.27
N THR A 603 1.81 -55.39 10.92
CA THR A 603 1.26 -55.43 12.28
C THR A 603 2.21 -54.79 13.29
N PRO A 604 1.74 -53.91 14.20
CA PRO A 604 2.59 -53.29 15.21
C PRO A 604 3.14 -54.35 16.18
N THR A 605 4.46 -54.38 16.33
CA THR A 605 5.14 -55.17 17.36
C THR A 605 5.06 -54.41 18.69
N PRO A 606 4.67 -55.04 19.82
CA PRO A 606 4.50 -54.35 21.09
C PRO A 606 5.82 -53.80 21.64
N THR A 607 5.84 -52.51 21.94
CA THR A 607 6.95 -51.81 22.59
C THR A 607 7.10 -52.27 24.05
N PRO A 608 8.29 -52.72 24.51
CA PRO A 608 8.51 -53.11 25.89
C PRO A 608 8.50 -51.90 26.85
N THR A 609 7.89 -52.11 28.01
CA THR A 609 7.78 -51.20 29.16
C THR A 609 9.15 -50.76 29.70
N PRO A 610 9.37 -49.47 30.03
CA PRO A 610 10.63 -49.03 30.61
C PRO A 610 10.78 -49.44 32.09
N THR A 611 11.96 -49.97 32.41
CA THR A 611 12.44 -50.28 33.77
C THR A 611 13.03 -49.02 34.43
N PRO A 612 12.75 -48.73 35.72
CA PRO A 612 13.31 -47.55 36.41
C PRO A 612 14.74 -47.80 36.92
N THR A 613 15.60 -46.78 36.91
CA THR A 613 16.85 -46.74 37.71
C THR A 613 17.38 -45.28 37.85
N PRO A 614 18.29 -44.94 38.79
CA PRO A 614 18.03 -43.96 39.85
C PRO A 614 18.96 -42.72 39.89
N THR A 615 18.48 -41.71 40.64
CA THR A 615 19.10 -40.62 41.44
C THR A 615 20.56 -40.11 41.22
N ALA A 616 20.62 -38.84 40.79
CA ALA A 616 21.37 -37.62 41.21
C ALA A 616 22.90 -37.57 41.54
N THR A 617 23.58 -36.56 40.96
CA THR A 617 24.38 -35.44 41.58
C THR A 617 25.24 -34.70 40.51
N PRO A 618 25.81 -33.48 40.73
CA PRO A 618 25.37 -32.30 41.49
C PRO A 618 25.36 -30.98 40.63
N ARG A 619 24.91 -29.90 41.29
CA ARG A 619 24.62 -28.52 40.82
C ARG A 619 25.87 -27.63 40.60
N PRO A 620 25.92 -26.79 39.54
CA PRO A 620 26.88 -25.68 39.47
C PRO A 620 26.43 -24.45 40.28
N THR A 621 27.40 -23.82 40.92
CA THR A 621 27.35 -22.67 41.82
C THR A 621 27.02 -21.36 41.08
N PRO A 622 26.13 -20.48 41.58
CA PRO A 622 25.95 -19.14 41.02
C PRO A 622 27.00 -18.15 41.54
N THR A 623 27.49 -17.32 40.62
CA THR A 623 28.37 -16.15 40.80
C THR A 623 27.65 -15.02 41.56
N PRO A 624 28.32 -14.25 42.45
CA PRO A 624 27.67 -13.31 43.36
C PRO A 624 27.06 -12.07 42.68
N SER A 625 25.92 -11.67 43.20
CA SER A 625 25.18 -10.42 42.92
C SER A 625 25.75 -9.26 43.76
N PRO A 626 25.96 -8.05 43.19
CA PRO A 626 26.28 -6.87 43.97
C PRO A 626 25.04 -6.35 44.72
N SER A 627 25.19 -6.19 46.03
CA SER A 627 24.21 -5.61 46.94
C SER A 627 24.12 -4.08 46.80
N GLY A 628 22.88 -3.58 46.71
CA GLY A 628 22.38 -2.55 47.61
C GLY A 628 22.34 -1.10 47.12
N VAL A 629 21.14 -0.63 46.73
CA VAL A 629 20.64 0.72 47.07
C VAL A 629 19.13 0.65 47.34
N GLY A 630 18.72 1.01 48.56
CA GLY A 630 17.41 1.56 48.97
C GLY A 630 16.11 0.83 48.58
N LEU A 631 15.46 0.19 49.55
CA LEU A 631 14.03 -0.16 49.49
C LEU A 631 13.16 1.11 49.56
N PRO A 632 12.20 1.32 48.64
CA PRO A 632 10.97 2.03 48.97
C PRO A 632 10.00 1.13 49.76
N GLU A 633 9.10 1.81 50.45
CA GLU A 633 8.09 1.43 51.44
C GLU A 633 7.16 0.23 51.07
N PRO A 634 6.51 -0.47 52.03
CA PRO A 634 5.74 -1.69 51.77
C PRO A 634 4.53 -1.47 50.86
N ILE A 635 4.34 -2.43 49.94
CA ILE A 635 3.21 -2.57 49.01
C ILE A 635 1.88 -2.68 49.79
N PRO A 636 0.85 -1.86 49.50
CA PRO A 636 -0.52 -2.18 49.92
C PRO A 636 -1.01 -3.42 49.17
N ALA A 637 -1.53 -4.40 49.93
CA ALA A 637 -2.05 -5.66 49.40
C ALA A 637 -3.13 -5.45 48.30
N PRO A 638 -3.22 -6.35 47.30
CA PRO A 638 -4.27 -6.29 46.29
C PRO A 638 -5.65 -6.39 46.96
N VAL A 639 -6.47 -5.38 46.77
CA VAL A 639 -7.88 -5.39 47.16
C VAL A 639 -8.62 -6.41 46.31
N ALA A 640 -9.22 -7.39 46.98
CA ALA A 640 -9.88 -8.54 46.37
C ALA A 640 -10.99 -8.14 45.38
N GLY A 641 -10.80 -8.43 44.09
CA GLY A 641 -11.85 -8.32 43.08
C GLY A 641 -11.37 -8.38 41.62
N CYS A 642 -10.22 -7.77 41.31
CA CYS A 642 -9.62 -7.78 39.98
C CYS A 642 -8.11 -7.49 40.04
N THR A 643 -7.37 -7.82 38.98
CA THR A 643 -5.94 -7.51 38.82
C THR A 643 -5.73 -6.65 37.60
N ALA A 644 -4.73 -5.76 37.62
CA ALA A 644 -4.30 -5.00 36.47
C ALA A 644 -2.79 -5.19 36.25
N VAL A 645 -2.38 -5.47 35.01
CA VAL A 645 -0.97 -5.60 34.63
C VAL A 645 -0.68 -4.57 33.54
N LEU A 646 0.21 -3.62 33.83
CA LEU A 646 0.69 -2.62 32.88
C LEU A 646 2.02 -3.10 32.30
N SER A 647 2.12 -3.10 30.97
CA SER A 647 3.32 -3.47 30.22
C SER A 647 3.66 -2.38 29.21
N ILE A 648 4.93 -1.99 29.12
CA ILE A 648 5.44 -1.18 28.00
C ILE A 648 5.59 -2.13 26.80
N VAL A 649 4.85 -1.87 25.72
CA VAL A 649 4.76 -2.74 24.54
C VAL A 649 5.52 -2.20 23.33
N ASN A 650 5.75 -0.89 23.28
CA ASN A 650 6.61 -0.25 22.28
C ASN A 650 7.30 0.99 22.88
N GLN A 651 8.49 1.33 22.41
CA GLN A 651 9.23 2.51 22.86
C GLN A 651 10.02 3.15 21.70
N TRP A 652 10.04 4.47 21.66
CA TRP A 652 10.81 5.28 20.73
C TRP A 652 11.48 6.45 21.48
N PRO A 653 12.40 7.21 20.85
CA PRO A 653 13.00 8.37 21.50
C PRO A 653 11.92 9.37 21.94
N GLY A 654 11.83 9.61 23.25
CA GLY A 654 10.87 10.55 23.84
C GLY A 654 9.43 10.05 23.99
N GLY A 655 9.08 8.84 23.53
CA GLY A 655 7.73 8.31 23.66
C GLY A 655 7.61 6.79 23.76
N TYR A 656 6.46 6.33 24.21
CA TYR A 656 6.20 4.91 24.42
C TYR A 656 4.73 4.57 24.32
N GLN A 657 4.47 3.28 24.17
CA GLN A 657 3.14 2.69 24.20
C GLN A 657 3.06 1.68 25.34
N ALA A 658 1.98 1.75 26.11
CA ALA A 658 1.69 0.82 27.19
C ALA A 658 0.32 0.16 27.00
N LEU A 659 0.25 -1.12 27.40
CA LEU A 659 -0.99 -1.89 27.48
C LEU A 659 -1.27 -2.23 28.93
N VAL A 660 -2.52 -2.11 29.36
CA VAL A 660 -3.00 -2.51 30.68
C VAL A 660 -4.04 -3.60 30.55
N THR A 661 -3.71 -4.80 31.01
CA THR A 661 -4.64 -5.94 31.07
C THR A 661 -5.35 -5.96 32.40
N VAL A 662 -6.68 -5.87 32.38
CA VAL A 662 -7.56 -5.98 33.54
C VAL A 662 -8.19 -7.36 33.55
N THR A 663 -7.99 -8.13 34.62
CA THR A 663 -8.55 -9.47 34.78
C THR A 663 -9.49 -9.50 35.98
N ALA A 664 -10.72 -9.98 35.78
CA ALA A 664 -11.65 -10.24 36.86
C ALA A 664 -11.16 -11.39 37.75
N GLY A 665 -11.34 -11.26 39.07
CA GLY A 665 -11.09 -12.35 40.00
C GLY A 665 -12.12 -13.48 39.88
N THR A 666 -12.44 -14.13 40.99
CA THR A 666 -13.46 -15.21 41.04
C THR A 666 -14.90 -14.70 40.95
N GLU A 667 -15.11 -13.38 40.89
CA GLU A 667 -16.41 -12.72 40.84
C GLU A 667 -16.51 -11.84 39.57
N PRO A 668 -17.68 -11.73 38.93
CA PRO A 668 -17.83 -10.92 37.72
C PRO A 668 -17.69 -9.41 38.00
N LEU A 669 -17.06 -8.64 37.12
CA LEU A 669 -17.05 -7.18 37.21
C LEU A 669 -18.24 -6.61 36.43
N THR A 670 -18.89 -5.57 36.97
CA THR A 670 -19.86 -4.72 36.23
C THR A 670 -19.16 -3.48 35.66
N SER A 671 -18.13 -3.00 36.33
CA SER A 671 -17.15 -2.04 35.84
C SER A 671 -15.84 -2.19 36.61
N TRP A 672 -14.76 -1.62 36.08
CA TRP A 672 -13.44 -1.62 36.72
C TRP A 672 -12.81 -0.24 36.66
N ARG A 673 -11.96 0.03 37.65
CA ARG A 673 -11.07 1.19 37.70
C ARG A 673 -9.66 0.73 38.01
N VAL A 674 -8.71 1.16 37.18
CA VAL A 674 -7.28 0.94 37.38
C VAL A 674 -6.62 2.24 37.82
N SER A 675 -5.67 2.16 38.75
CA SER A 675 -4.88 3.31 39.21
C SER A 675 -3.41 2.93 39.36
N TRP A 676 -2.51 3.86 39.05
CA TRP A 676 -1.07 3.70 39.27
C TRP A 676 -0.38 5.04 39.50
N ALA A 677 0.82 4.97 40.07
CA ALA A 677 1.70 6.13 40.19
C ALA A 677 2.54 6.27 38.91
N GLN A 678 2.26 7.30 38.10
CA GLN A 678 3.06 7.64 36.93
C GLN A 678 4.41 8.20 37.37
N PRO A 679 5.53 7.67 36.85
CA PRO A 679 6.85 8.27 37.06
C PRO A 679 6.87 9.75 36.67
N SER A 680 7.55 10.60 37.45
CA SER A 680 7.51 12.06 37.27
C SER A 680 8.12 12.54 35.96
N ASP A 681 8.94 11.70 35.34
CA ASP A 681 9.57 11.89 34.05
C ASP A 681 8.72 11.35 32.88
N GLN A 682 7.54 10.79 33.15
CA GLN A 682 6.61 10.26 32.15
C GLN A 682 5.24 10.97 32.19
N SER A 683 4.63 11.18 31.03
CA SER A 683 3.25 11.66 30.93
C SER A 683 2.45 10.85 29.93
N VAL A 684 1.13 10.83 30.10
CA VAL A 684 0.19 10.18 29.18
C VAL A 684 -0.29 11.21 28.14
N ALA A 685 -0.20 10.86 26.86
CA ALA A 685 -0.59 11.70 25.74
C ALA A 685 -2.00 11.33 25.24
N GLU A 686 -2.23 10.08 24.86
CA GLU A 686 -3.53 9.58 24.39
C GLU A 686 -3.83 8.22 25.00
N ALA A 687 -5.10 7.93 25.32
CA ALA A 687 -5.52 6.64 25.85
C ALA A 687 -6.72 6.08 25.05
N TRP A 688 -6.79 4.77 24.91
CA TRP A 688 -7.89 4.05 24.28
C TRP A 688 -8.33 2.87 25.14
N GLY A 689 -9.60 2.46 25.01
CA GLY A 689 -10.17 1.38 25.82
C GLY A 689 -10.41 1.73 27.29
N ALA A 690 -10.13 2.96 27.72
CA ALA A 690 -10.47 3.47 29.05
C ALA A 690 -10.64 4.99 29.03
N ARG A 691 -11.34 5.54 30.02
CA ARG A 691 -11.27 6.98 30.33
C ARG A 691 -10.13 7.19 31.30
N LEU A 692 -8.97 7.54 30.77
CA LEU A 692 -7.75 7.77 31.54
C LEU A 692 -7.61 9.25 31.90
N ARG A 693 -7.26 9.54 33.15
CA ARG A 693 -6.91 10.87 33.64
C ARG A 693 -5.61 10.80 34.42
N GLN A 694 -4.68 11.70 34.11
CA GLN A 694 -3.46 11.91 34.87
C GLN A 694 -3.56 13.25 35.62
N ASN A 695 -3.24 13.24 36.92
CA ASN A 695 -3.09 14.43 37.75
C ASN A 695 -1.76 14.36 38.49
N GLY A 696 -0.74 15.06 37.98
CA GLY A 696 0.64 14.92 38.45
C GLY A 696 1.14 13.49 38.26
N THR A 697 1.59 12.86 39.34
CA THR A 697 2.04 11.45 39.34
C THR A 697 0.92 10.45 39.57
N SER A 698 -0.35 10.87 39.67
CA SER A 698 -1.48 9.96 39.87
C SER A 698 -2.22 9.73 38.55
N THR A 699 -2.31 8.48 38.11
CA THR A 699 -3.09 8.12 36.91
C THR A 699 -4.22 7.17 37.28
N GLU A 700 -5.43 7.47 36.79
CA GLU A 700 -6.62 6.63 36.94
C GLU A 700 -7.23 6.35 35.57
N ALA A 701 -7.70 5.13 35.36
CA ALA A 701 -8.37 4.67 34.15
C ALA A 701 -9.69 3.96 34.51
N ASP A 702 -10.81 4.54 34.06
CA ASP A 702 -12.15 3.96 34.21
C ASP A 702 -12.53 3.13 32.98
N SER A 703 -13.18 1.98 33.18
CA SER A 703 -13.76 1.19 32.09
C SER A 703 -14.74 1.99 31.22
N VAL A 704 -14.84 1.63 29.95
CA VAL A 704 -15.81 2.20 29.00
C VAL A 704 -16.91 1.16 28.70
N GLY A 705 -18.05 1.61 28.16
CA GLY A 705 -19.28 0.80 28.11
C GLY A 705 -19.10 -0.63 27.61
N TRP A 706 -18.33 -0.83 26.53
CA TRP A 706 -18.15 -2.14 25.89
C TRP A 706 -17.19 -3.10 26.64
N ASN A 707 -16.32 -2.61 27.53
CA ASN A 707 -15.39 -3.45 28.30
C ASN A 707 -15.58 -3.38 29.82
N SER A 708 -16.64 -2.73 30.29
CA SER A 708 -16.95 -2.59 31.71
C SER A 708 -17.27 -3.92 32.41
N ALA A 709 -18.06 -4.78 31.76
CA ALA A 709 -18.46 -6.06 32.32
C ALA A 709 -17.49 -7.19 31.96
N LEU A 710 -16.97 -7.91 32.96
CA LEU A 710 -16.10 -9.08 32.80
C LEU A 710 -16.64 -10.27 33.59
N ALA A 711 -16.76 -11.44 32.97
CA ALA A 711 -17.05 -12.68 33.69
C ALA A 711 -15.88 -13.09 34.63
N PRO A 712 -16.08 -13.97 35.63
CA PRO A 712 -14.98 -14.44 36.47
C PRO A 712 -13.81 -14.98 35.65
N GLY A 713 -12.59 -14.51 35.93
CA GLY A 713 -11.37 -14.88 35.20
C GLY A 713 -11.23 -14.29 33.78
N ALA A 714 -12.24 -13.59 33.26
CA ALA A 714 -12.13 -12.91 31.96
C ALA A 714 -11.24 -11.67 32.06
N SER A 715 -10.59 -11.33 30.95
CA SER A 715 -9.73 -10.16 30.85
C SER A 715 -10.18 -9.21 29.75
N THR A 716 -9.86 -7.93 29.93
CA THR A 716 -9.91 -6.91 28.88
C THR A 716 -8.61 -6.11 28.91
N THR A 717 -8.34 -5.38 27.85
CA THR A 717 -7.15 -4.55 27.73
C THR A 717 -7.54 -3.14 27.33
N PHE A 718 -6.87 -2.17 27.92
CA PHE A 718 -6.84 -0.80 27.43
C PHE A 718 -5.38 -0.40 27.21
N GLY A 719 -5.13 0.68 26.49
CA GLY A 719 -3.76 1.14 26.25
C GLY A 719 -3.66 2.65 26.25
N PHE A 720 -2.43 3.12 26.27
CA PHE A 720 -2.13 4.54 26.14
C PHE A 720 -0.75 4.75 25.50
N SER A 721 -0.59 5.88 24.83
CA SER A 721 0.71 6.43 24.45
C SER A 721 1.13 7.47 25.47
N GLY A 722 2.43 7.58 25.71
CA GLY A 722 2.99 8.55 26.63
C GLY A 722 4.33 9.08 26.16
N SER A 723 4.78 10.17 26.78
CA SER A 723 6.13 10.68 26.60
C SER A 723 6.96 10.42 27.85
N TYR A 724 8.28 10.37 27.69
CA TYR A 724 9.22 10.25 28.81
C TYR A 724 10.46 11.11 28.59
N THR A 725 11.06 11.58 29.69
CA THR A 725 12.29 12.39 29.70
C THR A 725 13.38 11.66 30.49
N GLY A 726 14.50 11.31 29.86
CA GLY A 726 15.59 10.60 30.55
C GLY A 726 15.63 9.10 30.25
N ALA A 727 15.58 8.25 31.29
CA ALA A 727 15.79 6.81 31.14
C ALA A 727 14.58 6.11 30.50
N ALA A 728 14.79 4.93 29.91
CA ALA A 728 13.74 4.13 29.29
C ALA A 728 12.52 3.96 30.23
N PRO A 729 11.29 4.05 29.70
CA PRO A 729 10.08 4.08 30.51
C PRO A 729 9.89 2.76 31.25
N VAL A 730 9.66 2.85 32.56
CA VAL A 730 9.38 1.68 33.41
C VAL A 730 7.88 1.58 33.65
N ALA A 731 7.32 0.37 33.48
CA ALA A 731 5.94 0.07 33.80
C ALA A 731 5.70 0.12 35.33
N PRO A 732 4.88 1.05 35.86
CA PRO A 732 4.56 1.08 37.27
C PRO A 732 3.58 -0.03 37.66
N ALA A 733 3.58 -0.40 38.93
CA ALA A 733 2.58 -1.33 39.46
C ALA A 733 1.18 -0.69 39.40
N ALA A 734 0.24 -1.41 38.80
CA ALA A 734 -1.15 -0.98 38.65
C ALA A 734 -2.07 -1.70 39.66
N ALA A 735 -2.97 -0.95 40.29
CA ALA A 735 -3.99 -1.46 41.20
C ALA A 735 -5.36 -1.42 40.52
N CYS A 736 -6.10 -2.52 40.59
CA CYS A 736 -7.47 -2.61 40.09
C CYS A 736 -8.47 -2.58 41.25
N THR A 737 -9.58 -1.85 41.06
CA THR A 737 -10.72 -1.82 41.97
C THR A 737 -12.01 -2.08 41.20
N ARG A 738 -12.92 -2.85 41.83
CA ARG A 738 -14.27 -3.06 41.31
C ARG A 738 -15.10 -1.81 41.59
N SER A 739 -15.71 -1.24 40.56
CA SER A 739 -16.73 -0.20 40.71
C SER A 739 -18.12 -0.83 40.53
N ARG A 740 -19.04 -0.52 41.45
CA ARG A 740 -20.39 -1.11 41.45
C ARG A 740 -21.22 -0.61 40.28
#